data_AF-A0A7X4AQM2-F1
#
_entry.id   AF-A0A7X4AQM2-F1
#
_cell.length_a   1.000
_cell.length_b   1.000
_cell.length_c   1.000
_cell.angle_alpha   90.00
_cell.angle_beta   90.00
_cell.angle_gamma   90.00
#
_symmetry.space_group_name_H-M   'P 1'
#
loop_
_entity.id
_entity.type
_entity.pdbx_description
1 polymer ?
#
loop_
_entity_poly.entity_id
_entity_poly.type
_entity_poly.pdbx_seq_one_letter_code
_entity_poly.pdbx_strand_id
1 'polypeptide(L)'
;MVADNVQLIRRILSGDDEAFSILMQKHQKGVHALIWRKIGDFHIAEEITQDTFIQAYKKLGTLEDPNRFEGWLYVIANRRCINWIKRNKTKMDKLNMQSLEDTRPEEVEEASYAHHISYQREAENTKRRQILAKRLLEQLPESERTVVTLYYLGEMTAKEIGKFLGVSVNTIKSRIRRARKRLKEEERLVQETLNGVQLSDTLIENVMRHIADLSPTPTPPAKKPLLPWAAFGAAIALVILLGMGSQYLLRFQQPYSFDAQSEPTIELVDEPILIEIVAQPDVRNQLGRTIIPSKNNGAGMQTSQTTLTTNAWNDDAANFSASQWTQSIGPKGSVVYDIFKAADGTVYAAAKTGLYRLTPEATWVLINADIPTGQYRVPMTEHQGTLYTVSADEVLASGNSGDTWNPLGQRPQGIASGLIVTDASQKHNPQGNITLYLALQEKGIFQSTDAGKHWMPLNNGLAGKRIYTVAAIGDTVFAGTNRGLYRLVLNNWQQLLTDTSGAVYALTVDENNLYVGIAPDVVYSASNKSFPNIPTPETLQKKVFHSADLGESWTEITPIDKSQVINLASAIQILAAGKTLFVLGVSDFRSIDGGKTWTPLGSNISSYMTSRFPAIATDERTLYKANAFGISRTTDAGASWHSFVNGMTGPKIHDLIALNSRLYMHIGGDLVQSTDGGETWESAHFNRHEQTSELNTDFYANIKLTIARNAFYAISIREGKPSIFRSSAVGDKLIPIHGIPAFETEAVLDNNTAPSYMFRLLRKKRTKIGAFAVGGGIFYAEYRKRLFKWKPGDPEWTDTGFVDIDSESTLAVSGETVYTGKSNGKLFQSLDSGNNWKDITSTLPIPVADFKEITFAGSTICLATDTGVLMSQTGEHWQVITDKTGMPIVIDKFAADDTTIYGIGGSGAYRLDAHNSKWELLSSEVPSRIQSFVISNDRLYVETRHQGMFHISLTETEKAKAHFTSIDTK
;
A
#
# COMPACT_ATOMS: atom_id res chain seq x y z
N MET A 1 25.09 -31.85 -16.62
CA MET A 1 25.83 -32.69 -15.65
C MET A 1 26.06 -31.87 -14.40
N VAL A 2 25.47 -32.23 -13.26
CA VAL A 2 25.72 -31.54 -11.99
C VAL A 2 27.10 -31.97 -11.49
N ALA A 3 28.04 -31.02 -11.37
CA ALA A 3 29.39 -31.32 -10.90
C ALA A 3 29.37 -31.95 -9.50
N ASP A 4 30.21 -32.96 -9.28
CA ASP A 4 30.31 -33.66 -8.00
C ASP A 4 30.95 -32.75 -6.93
N ASN A 5 30.46 -32.81 -5.68
CA ASN A 5 30.95 -31.95 -4.59
C ASN A 5 32.45 -32.14 -4.38
N VAL A 6 32.94 -33.38 -4.52
CA VAL A 6 34.37 -33.72 -4.38
C VAL A 6 35.21 -33.05 -5.46
N GLN A 7 34.70 -32.99 -6.70
CA GLN A 7 35.39 -32.32 -7.81
C GLN A 7 35.42 -30.80 -7.62
N LEU A 8 34.33 -30.19 -7.17
CA LEU A 8 34.27 -28.76 -6.86
C LEU A 8 35.24 -28.40 -5.72
N ILE A 9 35.27 -29.17 -4.63
CA ILE A 9 36.19 -28.95 -3.50
C ILE A 9 37.65 -29.03 -3.96
N ARG A 10 38.02 -30.00 -4.80
CA ARG A 10 39.38 -30.11 -5.35
C ARG A 10 39.76 -28.90 -6.21
N ARG A 11 38.83 -28.39 -7.02
CA ARG A 11 39.04 -27.17 -7.82
C ARG A 11 39.25 -25.93 -6.96
N ILE A 12 38.44 -25.78 -5.91
CA ILE A 12 38.57 -24.67 -4.95
C ILE A 12 39.93 -24.72 -4.24
N LEU A 13 40.36 -25.90 -3.79
CA LEU A 13 41.68 -26.08 -3.17
C LEU A 13 42.85 -25.84 -4.14
N SER A 14 42.60 -25.89 -5.46
CA SER A 14 43.58 -25.53 -6.49
C SER A 14 43.53 -24.05 -6.92
N GLY A 15 42.72 -23.21 -6.27
CA GLY A 15 42.63 -21.77 -6.53
C GLY A 15 41.52 -21.33 -7.48
N ASP A 16 40.54 -22.20 -7.76
CA ASP A 16 39.37 -21.87 -8.58
C ASP A 16 38.23 -21.38 -7.67
N ASP A 17 38.17 -20.05 -7.46
CA ASP A 17 37.15 -19.40 -6.63
C ASP A 17 35.75 -19.48 -7.26
N GLU A 18 35.64 -19.60 -8.58
CA GLU A 18 34.36 -19.74 -9.29
C GLU A 18 33.70 -21.09 -8.98
N ALA A 19 34.50 -22.15 -8.75
CA ALA A 19 33.99 -23.44 -8.27
C ALA A 19 33.34 -23.35 -6.87
N PHE A 20 33.71 -22.35 -6.04
CA PHE A 20 33.06 -22.11 -4.75
C PHE A 20 31.65 -21.52 -4.91
N SER A 21 31.44 -20.66 -5.91
CA SER A 21 30.11 -20.10 -6.23
C SER A 21 29.11 -21.21 -6.59
N ILE A 22 29.54 -22.18 -7.40
CA ILE A 22 28.73 -23.35 -7.79
C ILE A 22 28.44 -24.24 -6.58
N LEU A 23 29.41 -24.41 -5.68
CA LEU A 23 29.23 -25.17 -4.44
C LEU A 23 28.25 -24.46 -3.49
N MET A 24 28.30 -23.13 -3.40
CA MET A 24 27.36 -22.32 -2.63
C MET A 24 25.93 -22.41 -3.18
N GLN A 25 25.76 -22.23 -4.50
CA GLN A 25 24.45 -22.33 -5.16
C GLN A 25 23.71 -23.62 -4.79
N LYS A 26 24.45 -24.72 -4.65
CA LYS A 26 23.91 -26.04 -4.31
C LYS A 26 23.45 -26.17 -2.86
N HIS A 27 24.10 -25.50 -1.90
CA HIS A 27 23.90 -25.72 -0.46
C HIS A 27 23.25 -24.55 0.28
N GLN A 28 23.17 -23.36 -0.34
CA GLN A 28 22.72 -22.13 0.30
C GLN A 28 21.29 -22.20 0.84
N LYS A 29 20.35 -22.81 0.09
CA LYS A 29 18.94 -22.93 0.52
C LYS A 29 18.81 -23.79 1.78
N GLY A 30 19.49 -24.94 1.83
CA GLY A 30 19.48 -25.85 2.98
C GLY A 30 20.13 -25.24 4.23
N VAL A 31 21.25 -24.53 4.06
CA VAL A 31 21.95 -23.84 5.16
C VAL A 31 21.11 -22.70 5.72
N HIS A 32 20.54 -21.86 4.85
CA HIS A 32 19.67 -20.76 5.25
C HIS A 32 18.42 -21.25 5.98
N ALA A 33 17.75 -22.28 5.46
CA ALA A 33 16.58 -22.89 6.08
C ALA A 33 16.88 -23.42 7.50
N LEU A 34 18.05 -24.02 7.71
CA LEU A 34 18.50 -24.47 9.04
C LEU A 34 18.71 -23.31 10.02
N ILE A 35 19.36 -22.23 9.55
CA ILE A 35 19.68 -21.07 10.38
C ILE A 35 18.40 -20.32 10.73
N TRP A 36 17.53 -20.08 9.76
CA TRP A 36 16.23 -19.44 9.99
C TRP A 36 15.39 -20.21 11.00
N ARG A 37 15.37 -21.55 10.91
CA ARG A 37 14.71 -22.41 11.90
C ARG A 37 15.26 -22.26 13.33
N LYS A 38 16.53 -21.85 13.51
CA LYS A 38 17.17 -21.69 14.83
C LYS A 38 17.07 -20.26 15.37
N ILE A 39 17.01 -19.27 14.50
CA ILE A 39 17.10 -17.84 14.86
C ILE A 39 15.73 -17.16 14.79
N GLY A 40 14.85 -17.57 13.88
CA GLY A 40 13.48 -17.06 13.74
C GLY A 40 13.35 -15.73 13.00
N ASP A 41 14.46 -15.02 12.75
CA ASP A 41 14.53 -13.79 11.96
C ASP A 41 15.19 -14.06 10.60
N PHE A 42 14.57 -13.58 9.52
CA PHE A 42 15.00 -13.83 8.14
C PHE A 42 16.29 -13.07 7.76
N HIS A 43 16.39 -11.79 8.10
CA HIS A 43 17.56 -10.96 7.74
C HIS A 43 18.80 -11.41 8.52
N ILE A 44 18.61 -11.76 9.79
CA ILE A 44 19.68 -12.29 10.62
C ILE A 44 20.09 -13.69 10.16
N ALA A 45 19.13 -14.50 9.70
CA ALA A 45 19.45 -15.80 9.11
C ALA A 45 20.27 -15.68 7.82
N GLU A 46 19.98 -14.68 6.98
CA GLU A 46 20.76 -14.38 5.79
C GLU A 46 22.20 -13.94 6.13
N GLU A 47 22.36 -13.04 7.10
CA GLU A 47 23.68 -12.61 7.60
C GLU A 47 24.50 -13.79 8.12
N ILE A 48 23.91 -14.65 8.97
CA ILE A 48 24.58 -15.84 9.50
C ILE A 48 24.87 -16.86 8.39
N THR A 49 24.06 -16.90 7.33
CA THR A 49 24.31 -17.75 6.15
C THR A 49 25.56 -17.28 5.40
N GLN A 50 25.69 -15.97 5.17
CA GLN A 50 26.90 -15.37 4.57
C GLN A 50 28.14 -15.72 5.40
N ASP A 51 28.06 -15.48 6.71
CA ASP A 51 29.11 -15.78 7.67
C ASP A 51 29.51 -17.27 7.66
N THR A 52 28.52 -18.16 7.52
CA THR A 52 28.74 -19.60 7.46
C THR A 52 29.54 -19.97 6.21
N PHE A 53 29.20 -19.44 5.04
CA PHE A 53 29.93 -19.73 3.80
C PHE A 53 31.32 -19.09 3.75
N ILE A 54 31.50 -17.87 4.26
CA ILE A 54 32.82 -17.24 4.41
C ILE A 54 33.73 -18.11 5.29
N GLN A 55 33.19 -18.69 6.35
CA GLN A 55 33.94 -19.54 7.28
C GLN A 55 34.18 -20.94 6.72
N ALA A 56 33.24 -21.46 5.94
CA ALA A 56 33.42 -22.69 5.20
C ALA A 56 34.56 -22.53 4.17
N TYR A 57 34.62 -21.41 3.44
CA TYR A 57 35.72 -21.12 2.51
C TYR A 57 37.08 -21.08 3.24
N LYS A 58 37.19 -20.27 4.32
CA LYS A 58 38.43 -20.13 5.11
C LYS A 58 38.93 -21.45 5.71
N LYS A 59 38.03 -22.38 6.03
CA LYS A 59 38.36 -23.65 6.68
C LYS A 59 38.32 -24.83 5.72
N LEU A 60 38.06 -24.63 4.43
CA LEU A 60 37.86 -25.73 3.48
C LEU A 60 39.08 -26.65 3.40
N GLY A 61 40.30 -26.10 3.53
CA GLY A 61 41.55 -26.88 3.58
C GLY A 61 41.72 -27.78 4.82
N THR A 62 40.84 -27.65 5.83
CA THR A 62 40.83 -28.52 7.02
C THR A 62 39.88 -29.71 6.89
N LEU A 63 39.17 -29.83 5.76
CA LEU A 63 38.27 -30.95 5.49
C LEU A 63 39.07 -32.19 5.05
N GLU A 64 39.23 -33.15 5.96
CA GLU A 64 39.99 -34.38 5.69
C GLU A 64 39.33 -35.30 4.64
N ASP A 65 37.99 -35.36 4.61
CA ASP A 65 37.21 -36.17 3.67
C ASP A 65 36.19 -35.30 2.92
N PRO A 66 36.40 -35.01 1.63
CA PRO A 66 35.48 -34.23 0.80
C PRO A 66 34.05 -34.81 0.73
N ASN A 67 33.86 -36.12 0.98
CA ASN A 67 32.53 -36.75 0.99
C ASN A 67 31.68 -36.35 2.21
N ARG A 68 32.31 -35.79 3.26
CA ARG A 68 31.64 -35.36 4.49
C ARG A 68 31.29 -33.87 4.49
N PHE A 69 31.46 -33.19 3.36
CA PHE A 69 31.25 -31.75 3.24
C PHE A 69 29.88 -31.28 3.77
N GLU A 70 28.79 -31.99 3.48
CA GLU A 70 27.43 -31.60 3.89
C GLU A 70 27.27 -31.61 5.42
N GLY A 71 27.75 -32.65 6.09
CA GLY A 71 27.74 -32.74 7.56
C GLY A 71 28.72 -31.76 8.22
N TRP A 72 29.86 -31.51 7.57
CA TRP A 72 30.84 -30.51 8.03
C TRP A 72 30.28 -29.08 7.96
N LEU A 73 29.60 -28.75 6.87
CA LEU A 73 28.93 -27.46 6.67
C LEU A 73 27.81 -27.24 7.69
N TYR A 74 27.02 -28.28 7.99
CA TYR A 74 26.03 -28.28 9.07
C TYR A 74 26.64 -27.92 10.43
N VAL A 75 27.80 -28.48 10.77
CA VAL A 75 28.50 -28.19 12.04
C VAL A 75 28.94 -26.73 12.13
N ILE A 76 29.42 -26.15 11.02
CA ILE A 76 29.79 -24.73 10.96
C ILE A 76 28.56 -23.85 11.17
N ALA A 77 27.47 -24.11 10.43
CA ALA A 77 26.21 -23.38 10.53
C ALA A 77 25.64 -23.43 11.96
N ASN A 78 25.57 -24.63 12.55
CA ASN A 78 25.02 -24.81 13.90
C ASN A 78 25.88 -24.12 14.98
N ARG A 79 27.21 -24.14 14.85
CA ARG A 79 28.12 -23.40 15.77
C ARG A 79 27.90 -21.89 15.66
N ARG A 80 27.66 -21.37 14.45
CA ARG A 80 27.37 -19.94 14.22
C ARG A 80 26.06 -19.53 14.89
N CYS A 81 24.99 -20.32 14.73
CA CYS A 81 23.73 -20.08 15.43
C CYS A 81 23.89 -20.08 16.95
N ILE A 82 24.59 -21.07 17.52
CA ILE A 82 24.81 -21.16 18.97
C ILE A 82 25.61 -19.96 19.48
N ASN A 83 26.65 -19.54 18.76
CA ASN A 83 27.46 -18.38 19.14
C ASN A 83 26.66 -17.08 19.09
N TRP A 84 25.81 -16.91 18.08
CA TRP A 84 24.91 -15.76 17.98
C TRP A 84 23.92 -15.73 19.14
N ILE A 85 23.24 -16.85 19.41
CA ILE A 85 22.27 -16.97 20.52
C ILE A 85 22.95 -16.69 21.88
N LYS A 86 24.15 -17.23 22.12
CA LYS A 86 24.91 -16.98 23.36
C LYS A 86 25.27 -15.51 23.53
N ARG A 87 25.81 -14.86 22.50
CA ARG A 87 26.16 -13.43 22.54
C ARG A 87 24.95 -12.54 22.80
N ASN A 88 23.81 -12.86 22.19
CA ASN A 88 22.58 -12.08 22.37
C ASN A 88 21.93 -12.30 23.73
N LYS A 89 21.99 -13.52 24.28
CA LYS A 89 21.52 -13.81 25.64
C LYS A 89 22.35 -13.09 26.71
N THR A 90 23.67 -13.03 26.55
CA THR A 90 24.57 -12.25 27.44
C THR A 90 24.35 -10.74 27.33
N LYS A 91 23.94 -10.23 26.16
CA LYS A 91 23.59 -8.81 25.96
C LYS A 91 22.25 -8.47 26.64
N MET A 92 21.27 -9.36 26.55
CA MET A 92 19.96 -9.25 27.21
C MET A 92 20.04 -9.37 28.74
N ASP A 93 20.87 -10.27 29.27
CA ASP A 93 21.08 -10.40 30.73
C ASP A 93 21.88 -9.22 31.34
N LYS A 94 22.74 -8.55 30.56
CA LYS A 94 23.44 -7.32 30.97
C LYS A 94 22.59 -6.06 30.88
N LEU A 95 21.49 -6.07 30.10
CA LEU A 95 20.58 -4.94 29.93
C LEU A 95 19.52 -4.82 31.05
N ASN A 96 19.41 -5.81 31.95
CA ASN A 96 18.41 -5.84 33.04
C ASN A 96 18.95 -5.47 34.45
N MET A 97 20.20 -4.99 34.57
CA MET A 97 20.71 -4.38 35.80
C MET A 97 21.60 -3.18 35.46
N GLN A 98 20.99 -2.03 35.19
CA GLN A 98 21.46 -0.69 35.58
C GLN A 98 20.41 0.34 35.17
N SER A 99 20.03 1.16 36.16
CA SER A 99 19.06 2.24 36.05
C SER A 99 19.80 3.58 35.95
N LEU A 100 19.23 4.44 35.10
CA LEU A 100 19.33 5.91 34.97
C LEU A 100 20.52 6.57 34.23
N GLU A 101 20.08 7.37 33.24
CA GLU A 101 20.58 8.64 32.70
C GLU A 101 21.59 8.67 31.53
N ASP A 102 21.14 9.42 30.50
CA ASP A 102 21.78 9.99 29.32
C ASP A 102 22.49 9.07 28.31
N THR A 103 21.74 8.67 27.27
CA THR A 103 22.05 8.87 25.82
C THR A 103 20.91 8.27 24.99
N ARG A 104 20.24 9.10 24.17
CA ARG A 104 19.10 8.75 23.30
C ARG A 104 19.55 8.03 22.02
N PRO A 105 18.95 6.88 21.64
CA PRO A 105 19.08 6.33 20.30
C PRO A 105 17.90 6.81 19.43
N GLU A 106 17.93 8.08 19.04
CA GLU A 106 17.20 8.56 17.87
C GLU A 106 18.18 8.61 16.70
N GLU A 107 18.57 7.44 16.20
CA GLU A 107 19.27 7.31 14.93
C GLU A 107 19.24 5.84 14.52
N VAL A 108 18.27 5.51 13.65
CA VAL A 108 18.15 4.40 12.67
C VAL A 108 16.70 3.90 12.66
N GLU A 109 15.78 4.73 12.16
CA GLU A 109 14.50 4.29 11.57
C GLU A 109 13.82 5.50 10.88
N GLU A 110 14.52 6.14 9.95
CA GLU A 110 13.97 7.33 9.25
C GLU A 110 14.38 7.38 7.77
N ALA A 111 14.29 6.23 7.09
CA ALA A 111 14.39 6.14 5.62
C ALA A 111 13.62 4.92 5.07
N SER A 112 12.28 4.92 5.18
CA SER A 112 11.36 4.36 4.18
C SER A 112 9.91 4.38 4.70
N TYR A 113 9.08 5.30 4.21
CA TYR A 113 7.65 5.27 4.54
C TYR A 113 6.69 5.66 3.39
N ALA A 114 7.19 5.95 2.19
CA ALA A 114 6.33 6.12 1.01
C ALA A 114 6.05 4.79 0.26
N HIS A 115 6.67 3.68 0.68
CA HIS A 115 6.50 2.34 0.09
C HIS A 115 5.63 1.40 0.95
N HIS A 116 5.25 1.80 2.17
CA HIS A 116 4.64 0.89 3.16
C HIS A 116 3.12 0.69 3.02
N ILE A 117 2.39 1.66 2.47
CA ILE A 117 0.91 1.64 2.51
C ILE A 117 0.27 0.83 1.37
N SER A 118 1.00 0.56 0.28
CA SER A 118 0.56 -0.40 -0.77
C SER A 118 1.01 -1.84 -0.49
N TYR A 119 2.14 -2.01 0.22
CA TYR A 119 2.63 -3.31 0.65
C TYR A 119 1.75 -3.91 1.76
N GLN A 120 1.11 -3.09 2.59
CA GLN A 120 0.42 -3.55 3.80
C GLN A 120 -0.71 -4.57 3.59
N ARG A 121 -1.38 -4.64 2.43
CA ARG A 121 -2.56 -5.53 2.29
C ARG A 121 -2.25 -6.91 1.71
N GLU A 122 -1.29 -7.01 0.79
CA GLU A 122 -0.69 -8.29 0.39
C GLU A 122 0.32 -8.77 1.43
N ALA A 123 1.08 -7.87 2.05
CA ALA A 123 1.96 -8.20 3.17
C ALA A 123 1.17 -8.50 4.44
N GLU A 124 -0.02 -7.96 4.71
CA GLU A 124 -0.86 -8.44 5.82
C GLU A 124 -1.32 -9.87 5.58
N ASN A 125 -1.78 -10.20 4.38
CA ASN A 125 -2.20 -11.57 4.08
C ASN A 125 -1.00 -12.53 4.09
N THR A 126 0.16 -12.10 3.59
CA THR A 126 1.40 -12.89 3.63
C THR A 126 1.96 -12.98 5.06
N LYS A 127 1.88 -11.91 5.87
CA LYS A 127 2.31 -11.86 7.27
C LYS A 127 1.36 -12.64 8.18
N ARG A 128 0.04 -12.60 7.94
CA ARG A 128 -0.98 -13.45 8.60
C ARG A 128 -0.74 -14.92 8.26
N ARG A 129 -0.48 -15.26 6.98
CA ARG A 129 -0.10 -16.61 6.55
C ARG A 129 1.24 -17.06 7.17
N GLN A 130 2.24 -16.17 7.25
CA GLN A 130 3.54 -16.44 7.89
C GLN A 130 3.44 -16.63 9.41
N ILE A 131 2.64 -15.81 10.10
CA ILE A 131 2.37 -15.95 11.54
C ILE A 131 1.64 -17.26 11.81
N LEU A 132 0.65 -17.60 10.98
CA LEU A 132 -0.12 -18.84 11.10
C LEU A 132 0.76 -20.06 10.82
N ALA A 133 1.56 -20.04 9.74
CA ALA A 133 2.54 -21.09 9.44
C ALA A 133 3.60 -21.25 10.56
N LYS A 134 4.07 -20.15 11.15
CA LYS A 134 5.00 -20.19 12.30
C LYS A 134 4.35 -20.85 13.51
N ARG A 135 3.11 -20.49 13.85
CA ARG A 135 2.34 -21.09 14.95
C ARG A 135 2.10 -22.59 14.73
N LEU A 136 1.79 -23.00 13.50
CA LEU A 136 1.60 -24.41 13.12
C LEU A 136 2.91 -25.21 13.20
N LEU A 137 4.03 -24.63 12.76
CA LEU A 137 5.35 -25.24 12.90
C LEU A 137 5.75 -25.40 14.37
N GLU A 138 5.39 -24.44 15.24
CA GLU A 138 5.63 -24.49 16.69
C GLU A 138 4.90 -25.63 17.41
N GLN A 139 3.81 -26.17 16.84
CA GLN A 139 3.09 -27.32 17.37
C GLN A 139 3.77 -28.68 17.05
N LEU A 140 4.70 -28.71 16.10
CA LEU A 140 5.45 -29.93 15.76
C LEU A 140 6.62 -30.17 16.73
N PRO A 141 6.92 -31.42 17.10
CA PRO A 141 8.17 -31.74 17.80
C PRO A 141 9.39 -31.28 17.00
N GLU A 142 10.45 -30.92 17.73
CA GLU A 142 11.64 -30.28 17.16
C GLU A 142 12.25 -31.05 15.97
N SER A 143 12.29 -32.38 16.09
CA SER A 143 12.83 -33.28 15.07
C SER A 143 12.00 -33.33 13.79
N GLU A 144 10.70 -33.07 13.88
CA GLU A 144 9.76 -33.05 12.75
C GLU A 144 9.73 -31.67 12.10
N ARG A 145 9.66 -30.61 12.91
CA ARG A 145 9.74 -29.21 12.48
C ARG A 145 10.99 -28.94 11.65
N THR A 146 12.14 -29.45 12.10
CA THR A 146 13.43 -29.28 11.40
C THR A 146 13.39 -29.92 10.02
N VAL A 147 12.84 -31.13 9.92
CA VAL A 147 12.81 -31.87 8.66
C VAL A 147 11.80 -31.26 7.68
N VAL A 148 10.64 -30.81 8.15
CA VAL A 148 9.64 -30.10 7.33
C VAL A 148 10.19 -28.78 6.81
N THR A 149 10.92 -28.03 7.63
CA THR A 149 11.54 -26.77 7.22
C THR A 149 12.60 -27.01 6.15
N LEU A 150 13.49 -28.00 6.32
CA LEU A 150 14.49 -28.33 5.31
C LEU A 150 13.89 -28.88 4.01
N TYR A 151 12.75 -29.57 4.11
CA TYR A 151 12.08 -30.15 2.95
C TYR A 151 11.31 -29.10 2.12
N TYR A 152 10.55 -28.20 2.77
CA TYR A 152 9.77 -27.17 2.07
C TYR A 152 10.57 -25.89 1.80
N LEU A 153 11.21 -25.31 2.81
CA LEU A 153 12.00 -24.08 2.64
C LEU A 153 13.38 -24.35 2.03
N GLY A 154 14.01 -25.46 2.43
CA GLY A 154 15.33 -25.84 1.90
C GLY A 154 15.27 -26.52 0.54
N GLU A 155 14.08 -26.88 0.04
CA GLU A 155 13.84 -27.69 -1.17
C GLU A 155 14.67 -28.99 -1.22
N MET A 156 15.08 -29.51 -0.05
CA MET A 156 15.98 -30.65 0.04
C MET A 156 15.21 -31.97 -0.07
N THR A 157 15.74 -32.93 -0.84
CA THR A 157 15.20 -34.28 -0.85
C THR A 157 15.46 -35.01 0.47
N ALA A 158 14.66 -36.02 0.80
CA ALA A 158 14.88 -36.82 2.02
C ALA A 158 16.28 -37.46 2.09
N LYS A 159 16.92 -37.71 0.94
CA LYS A 159 18.30 -38.22 0.84
C LYS A 159 19.33 -37.14 1.21
N GLU A 160 19.14 -35.92 0.74
CA GLU A 160 20.00 -34.77 1.06
C GLU A 160 19.84 -34.34 2.52
N ILE A 161 18.61 -34.29 3.04
CA ILE A 161 18.35 -34.02 4.47
C ILE A 161 19.03 -35.08 5.34
N GLY A 162 18.97 -36.35 4.95
CA GLY A 162 19.62 -37.44 5.66
C GLY A 162 21.13 -37.28 5.75
N LYS A 163 21.79 -36.92 4.63
CA LYS A 163 23.23 -36.63 4.61
C LYS A 163 23.59 -35.37 5.41
N PHE A 164 22.77 -34.32 5.29
CA PHE A 164 22.99 -33.02 5.94
C PHE A 164 22.84 -33.10 7.47
N LEU A 165 21.87 -33.87 7.96
CA LEU A 165 21.61 -34.06 9.39
C LEU A 165 22.33 -35.27 10.00
N GLY A 166 22.96 -36.13 9.18
CA GLY A 166 23.63 -37.35 9.62
C GLY A 166 22.68 -38.45 10.11
N VAL A 167 21.48 -38.55 9.54
CA VAL A 167 20.45 -39.54 9.92
C VAL A 167 19.94 -40.34 8.72
N SER A 168 19.39 -41.54 8.94
CA SER A 168 18.93 -42.40 7.84
C SER A 168 17.76 -41.78 7.06
N VAL A 169 17.70 -42.06 5.75
CA VAL A 169 16.62 -41.59 4.86
C VAL A 169 15.25 -42.08 5.33
N ASN A 170 15.18 -43.28 5.91
CA ASN A 170 13.94 -43.84 6.46
C ASN A 170 13.46 -43.05 7.68
N THR A 171 14.37 -42.60 8.54
CA THR A 171 14.05 -41.72 9.68
C THR A 171 13.52 -40.37 9.21
N ILE A 172 14.08 -39.80 8.14
CA ILE A 172 13.59 -38.55 7.54
C ILE A 172 12.19 -38.72 6.97
N LYS A 173 11.95 -39.76 6.15
CA LYS A 173 10.62 -40.05 5.58
C LYS A 173 9.57 -40.25 6.66
N SER A 174 9.91 -40.95 7.74
CA SER A 174 9.02 -41.16 8.89
C SER A 174 8.68 -39.85 9.61
N ARG A 175 9.66 -38.96 9.82
CA ARG A 175 9.46 -37.64 10.44
C ARG A 175 8.61 -36.70 9.57
N ILE A 176 8.81 -36.69 8.24
CA ILE A 176 7.93 -35.95 7.31
C ILE A 176 6.51 -36.48 7.40
N ARG A 177 6.32 -37.81 7.34
CA ARG A 177 4.99 -38.42 7.39
C ARG A 177 4.25 -38.09 8.70
N ARG A 178 4.94 -38.13 9.84
CA ARG A 178 4.34 -37.77 11.15
C ARG A 178 4.00 -36.28 11.23
N ALA A 179 4.87 -35.42 10.71
CA ALA A 179 4.62 -33.98 10.66
C ALA A 179 3.39 -33.65 9.81
N ARG A 180 3.27 -34.25 8.61
CA ARG A 180 2.09 -34.11 7.74
C ARG A 180 0.80 -34.58 8.43
N LYS A 181 0.84 -35.74 9.08
CA LYS A 181 -0.31 -36.28 9.83
C LYS A 181 -0.75 -35.35 10.96
N ARG A 182 0.17 -34.61 11.58
CA ARG A 182 -0.12 -33.61 12.63
C ARG A 182 -0.63 -32.28 12.08
N LEU A 183 -0.17 -31.88 10.89
CA LEU A 183 -0.61 -30.65 10.23
C LEU A 183 -1.96 -30.79 9.49
N LYS A 184 -2.36 -32.01 9.06
CA LYS A 184 -3.65 -32.30 8.39
C LYS A 184 -3.97 -31.28 7.25
N GLU A 185 -5.15 -30.65 7.28
CA GLU A 185 -5.65 -29.70 6.26
C GLU A 185 -4.80 -28.42 6.17
N GLU A 186 -4.07 -28.08 7.24
CA GLU A 186 -3.21 -26.89 7.33
C GLU A 186 -1.82 -27.10 6.69
N GLU A 187 -1.49 -28.30 6.23
CA GLU A 187 -0.21 -28.59 5.56
C GLU A 187 -0.01 -27.70 4.33
N ARG A 188 -1.08 -27.50 3.54
CA ARG A 188 -1.04 -26.72 2.30
C ARG A 188 -0.63 -25.28 2.56
N LEU A 189 -1.13 -24.69 3.64
CA LEU A 189 -0.79 -23.34 4.06
C LEU A 189 0.70 -23.22 4.43
N VAL A 190 1.23 -24.19 5.19
CA VAL A 190 2.65 -24.23 5.57
C VAL A 190 3.54 -24.41 4.33
N GLN A 191 3.12 -25.25 3.39
CA GLN A 191 3.82 -25.47 2.12
C GLN A 191 3.85 -24.21 1.25
N GLU A 192 2.70 -23.59 0.99
CA GLU A 192 2.59 -22.37 0.16
C GLU A 192 3.39 -21.21 0.77
N THR A 193 3.35 -21.08 2.10
CA THR A 193 4.05 -19.99 2.81
C THR A 193 5.57 -20.18 2.81
N LEU A 194 6.07 -21.40 2.99
CA LEU A 194 7.51 -21.68 3.00
C LEU A 194 8.12 -21.70 1.59
N ASN A 195 7.37 -22.13 0.57
CA ASN A 195 7.82 -22.11 -0.82
C ASN A 195 7.89 -20.69 -1.43
N GLY A 196 7.14 -19.73 -0.87
CA GLY A 196 7.14 -18.33 -1.31
C GLY A 196 8.35 -17.51 -0.84
N VAL A 197 9.23 -18.09 -0.02
CA VAL A 197 10.40 -17.39 0.55
C VAL A 197 11.60 -17.55 -0.38
N GLN A 198 11.89 -16.51 -1.18
CA GLN A 198 13.09 -16.49 -2.04
C GLN A 198 14.30 -15.92 -1.28
N LEU A 199 15.45 -16.58 -1.40
CA LEU A 199 16.74 -16.05 -0.97
C LEU A 199 17.18 -14.92 -1.92
N SER A 200 17.84 -13.90 -1.37
CA SER A 200 18.40 -12.80 -2.16
C SER A 200 19.37 -13.30 -3.23
N ASP A 201 19.17 -12.87 -4.47
CA ASP A 201 20.09 -13.18 -5.60
C ASP A 201 21.50 -12.63 -5.36
N THR A 202 21.65 -11.64 -4.46
CA THR A 202 22.93 -11.01 -4.12
C THR A 202 23.75 -11.78 -3.09
N LEU A 203 23.21 -12.85 -2.49
CA LEU A 203 23.88 -13.60 -1.42
C LEU A 203 25.25 -14.15 -1.86
N ILE A 204 25.29 -14.77 -3.04
CA ILE A 204 26.53 -15.36 -3.59
C ILE A 204 27.50 -14.25 -3.95
N GLU A 205 27.04 -13.18 -4.60
CA GLU A 205 27.87 -12.04 -4.97
C GLU A 205 28.54 -11.38 -3.76
N ASN A 206 27.81 -11.24 -2.65
CA ASN A 206 28.32 -10.64 -1.42
C ASN A 206 29.41 -11.50 -0.76
N VAL A 207 29.22 -12.82 -0.72
CA VAL A 207 30.23 -13.75 -0.20
C VAL A 207 31.44 -13.81 -1.13
N MET A 208 31.25 -13.86 -2.44
CA MET A 208 32.34 -13.89 -3.42
C MET A 208 33.14 -12.59 -3.42
N ARG A 209 32.49 -11.43 -3.24
CA ARG A 209 33.17 -10.14 -3.05
C ARG A 209 34.05 -10.15 -1.80
N HIS A 210 33.55 -10.65 -0.68
CA HIS A 210 34.34 -10.80 0.54
C HIS A 210 35.51 -11.79 0.38
N ILE A 211 35.35 -12.84 -0.43
CA ILE A 211 36.43 -13.78 -0.73
C ILE A 211 37.50 -13.11 -1.60
N ALA A 212 37.11 -12.33 -2.61
CA ALA A 212 38.04 -11.56 -3.44
C ALA A 212 38.87 -10.57 -2.61
N ASP A 213 38.28 -9.93 -1.60
CA ASP A 213 38.98 -9.03 -0.68
C ASP A 213 39.96 -9.78 0.27
N LEU A 214 39.75 -11.08 0.49
CA LEU A 214 40.62 -11.93 1.32
C LEU A 214 41.82 -12.51 0.56
N SER A 215 41.77 -12.51 -0.77
CA SER A 215 42.78 -13.12 -1.67
C SER A 215 43.43 -12.07 -2.57
N PRO A 216 44.39 -11.24 -2.09
CA PRO A 216 45.09 -10.31 -2.97
C PRO A 216 45.92 -11.08 -4.01
N THR A 217 45.66 -10.84 -5.29
CA THR A 217 46.46 -11.37 -6.41
C THR A 217 47.87 -10.75 -6.39
N PRO A 218 48.93 -11.51 -6.74
CA PRO A 218 50.30 -10.99 -6.70
C PRO A 218 50.60 -10.10 -7.91
N THR A 219 50.85 -8.81 -7.68
CA THR A 219 51.44 -7.88 -8.65
C THR A 219 52.91 -8.23 -8.96
N PRO A 220 53.39 -8.10 -10.21
CA PRO A 220 54.79 -8.40 -10.58
C PRO A 220 55.77 -7.31 -10.10
N PRO A 221 57.05 -7.64 -9.83
CA PRO A 221 57.95 -6.75 -9.09
C PRO A 221 58.62 -5.71 -10.00
N ALA A 222 58.42 -4.43 -9.68
CA ALA A 222 59.28 -3.35 -10.18
C ALA A 222 60.48 -3.14 -9.22
N LYS A 223 61.65 -2.93 -9.82
CA LYS A 223 63.01 -2.99 -9.24
C LYS A 223 63.29 -1.98 -8.11
N LYS A 224 64.06 -2.44 -7.11
CA LYS A 224 64.75 -1.63 -6.06
C LYS A 224 65.95 -0.83 -6.61
N PRO A 225 66.48 0.15 -5.86
CA PRO A 225 67.78 -0.06 -5.16
C PRO A 225 67.82 0.48 -3.70
N LEU A 226 68.36 -0.29 -2.71
CA LEU A 226 69.68 -0.19 -2.00
C LEU A 226 69.65 0.69 -0.71
N LEU A 227 69.54 0.12 0.52
CA LEU A 227 70.59 -0.24 1.55
C LEU A 227 70.86 0.90 2.58
N PRO A 228 71.51 0.71 3.78
CA PRO A 228 71.61 -0.46 4.69
C PRO A 228 71.67 -0.18 6.24
N TRP A 229 71.48 -1.28 7.01
CA TRP A 229 72.07 -1.71 8.31
C TRP A 229 71.65 -1.20 9.72
N ALA A 230 71.35 -2.22 10.55
CA ALA A 230 71.82 -2.52 11.92
C ALA A 230 71.09 -1.97 13.16
N ALA A 231 70.44 -2.87 13.92
CA ALA A 231 70.81 -3.22 15.31
C ALA A 231 70.01 -4.44 15.84
N PHE A 232 70.77 -5.49 16.23
CA PHE A 232 70.61 -6.50 17.31
C PHE A 232 69.21 -6.93 17.84
N GLY A 233 68.91 -8.20 18.14
CA GLY A 233 69.75 -9.38 18.33
C GLY A 233 68.95 -10.68 18.63
N ALA A 234 69.70 -11.79 18.64
CA ALA A 234 69.39 -13.21 18.90
C ALA A 234 68.81 -13.50 20.32
N ALA A 235 68.28 -14.66 20.75
CA ALA A 235 67.98 -16.00 20.21
C ALA A 235 67.08 -16.79 21.22
N ILE A 236 66.16 -17.60 20.67
CA ILE A 236 65.80 -19.02 20.97
C ILE A 236 65.78 -19.56 22.44
N ALA A 237 64.56 -19.99 22.82
CA ALA A 237 64.10 -21.17 23.60
C ALA A 237 64.66 -21.53 25.00
N LEU A 238 63.73 -21.70 25.95
CA LEU A 238 63.74 -22.79 26.93
C LEU A 238 62.33 -23.11 27.43
N VAL A 239 62.03 -24.40 27.43
CA VAL A 239 60.79 -25.06 27.83
C VAL A 239 60.98 -25.64 29.25
N ILE A 240 59.88 -25.70 30.02
CA ILE A 240 59.66 -26.41 31.31
C ILE A 240 60.08 -25.68 32.59
N LEU A 241 59.04 -25.32 33.37
CA LEU A 241 58.81 -25.71 34.78
C LEU A 241 57.35 -25.33 35.10
N LEU A 242 56.37 -26.19 34.80
CA LEU A 242 55.75 -27.17 35.72
C LEU A 242 55.37 -26.62 37.10
N GLY A 243 54.08 -26.75 37.45
CA GLY A 243 53.73 -27.23 38.79
C GLY A 243 52.41 -26.77 39.38
N MET A 244 51.39 -27.63 39.25
CA MET A 244 50.24 -27.86 40.16
C MET A 244 49.19 -26.73 40.26
N GLY A 245 47.89 -26.91 40.04
CA GLY A 245 46.93 -28.04 40.20
C GLY A 245 45.68 -27.38 40.82
N SER A 246 44.41 -27.69 40.55
CA SER A 246 43.75 -28.91 40.09
C SER A 246 42.24 -28.59 39.89
N GLN A 247 41.53 -29.51 39.23
CA GLN A 247 40.06 -29.69 39.25
C GLN A 247 39.19 -28.65 38.50
N TYR A 248 38.88 -28.90 37.22
CA TYR A 248 37.53 -28.72 36.61
C TYR A 248 37.55 -29.08 35.10
N LEU A 249 38.01 -30.28 34.72
CA LEU A 249 37.93 -30.73 33.31
C LEU A 249 37.58 -32.23 33.17
N LEU A 250 36.63 -32.71 33.96
CA LEU A 250 35.93 -33.97 33.72
C LEU A 250 34.45 -33.80 34.07
N ARG A 251 33.69 -33.17 33.17
CA ARG A 251 32.23 -33.34 32.99
C ARG A 251 31.84 -32.60 31.70
N PHE A 252 31.02 -33.26 30.87
CA PHE A 252 30.52 -32.86 29.56
C PHE A 252 31.35 -33.29 28.32
N GLN A 253 31.73 -34.57 28.32
CA GLN A 253 31.50 -35.39 27.14
C GLN A 253 30.54 -36.51 27.53
N GLN A 254 29.26 -36.36 27.17
CA GLN A 254 28.44 -37.51 26.82
C GLN A 254 27.93 -37.30 25.39
N PRO A 255 28.00 -38.32 24.53
CA PRO A 255 27.35 -38.30 23.24
C PRO A 255 25.83 -38.27 23.44
N TYR A 256 25.13 -37.58 22.55
CA TYR A 256 23.68 -37.69 22.40
C TYR A 256 23.31 -39.19 22.34
N SER A 257 22.49 -39.66 23.29
CA SER A 257 21.91 -41.01 23.27
C SER A 257 20.86 -41.11 22.16
N PHE A 258 20.92 -42.18 21.38
CA PHE A 258 19.94 -42.53 20.34
C PHE A 258 18.82 -43.47 20.83
N ASP A 259 18.76 -43.77 22.12
CA ASP A 259 17.75 -44.67 22.69
C ASP A 259 16.68 -43.87 23.44
N ALA A 260 15.70 -43.35 22.69
CA ALA A 260 14.40 -43.04 23.29
C ALA A 260 13.63 -44.36 23.39
N GLN A 261 13.34 -44.79 24.63
CA GLN A 261 12.43 -45.91 24.87
C GLN A 261 11.09 -45.65 24.18
N SER A 262 10.61 -46.65 23.46
CA SER A 262 9.25 -46.76 22.95
C SER A 262 8.25 -46.56 24.10
N GLU A 263 7.42 -45.52 24.00
CA GLU A 263 6.16 -45.44 24.74
C GLU A 263 5.29 -46.66 24.39
N PRO A 264 4.51 -47.19 25.34
CA PRO A 264 3.81 -48.45 25.18
C PRO A 264 2.76 -48.36 24.07
N THR A 265 2.85 -49.30 23.12
CA THR A 265 1.81 -49.61 22.15
C THR A 265 0.56 -50.05 22.92
N ILE A 266 -0.48 -49.21 22.96
CA ILE A 266 -1.83 -49.70 23.22
C ILE A 266 -2.35 -50.17 21.86
N GLU A 267 -2.42 -51.48 21.67
CA GLU A 267 -3.20 -52.08 20.59
C GLU A 267 -4.68 -51.78 20.86
N LEU A 268 -5.22 -50.80 20.15
CA LEU A 268 -6.66 -50.74 19.93
C LEU A 268 -6.97 -51.69 18.78
N VAL A 269 -7.60 -52.81 19.13
CA VAL A 269 -8.23 -53.73 18.20
C VAL A 269 -9.40 -53.00 17.56
N ASP A 270 -9.26 -52.59 16.31
CA ASP A 270 -10.38 -52.11 15.49
C ASP A 270 -11.21 -53.33 15.05
N GLU A 271 -12.36 -53.53 15.69
CA GLU A 271 -13.48 -54.23 15.05
C GLU A 271 -14.07 -53.32 13.96
N PRO A 272 -14.35 -53.82 12.75
CA PRO A 272 -14.94 -53.01 11.71
C PRO A 272 -16.43 -52.75 12.00
N ILE A 273 -16.77 -51.51 12.38
CA ILE A 273 -18.15 -51.03 12.24
C ILE A 273 -18.36 -50.64 10.77
N LEU A 274 -19.18 -51.43 10.08
CA LEU A 274 -19.77 -51.08 8.79
C LEU A 274 -20.70 -49.87 8.96
N ILE A 275 -20.35 -48.75 8.34
CA ILE A 275 -21.30 -47.67 8.04
C ILE A 275 -21.24 -47.43 6.54
N GLU A 276 -22.31 -47.81 5.83
CA GLU A 276 -22.57 -47.44 4.45
C GLU A 276 -22.75 -45.93 4.35
N ILE A 277 -21.86 -45.26 3.62
CA ILE A 277 -22.10 -43.89 3.12
C ILE A 277 -22.35 -44.01 1.62
N VAL A 278 -23.59 -43.74 1.23
CA VAL A 278 -24.05 -43.63 -0.15
C VAL A 278 -23.36 -42.41 -0.79
N ALA A 279 -22.64 -42.66 -1.88
CA ALA A 279 -22.02 -41.65 -2.71
C ALA A 279 -23.03 -41.02 -3.68
N GLN A 280 -22.90 -39.71 -3.93
CA GLN A 280 -23.27 -39.10 -5.21
C GLN A 280 -22.17 -38.13 -5.69
N PRO A 281 -22.00 -37.95 -7.01
CA PRO A 281 -20.69 -37.78 -7.61
C PRO A 281 -20.39 -36.35 -8.07
N ASP A 282 -19.11 -36.00 -7.95
CA ASP A 282 -18.47 -34.86 -8.62
C ASP A 282 -18.43 -35.07 -10.15
N VAL A 283 -18.79 -34.02 -10.90
CA VAL A 283 -18.42 -33.90 -12.32
C VAL A 283 -17.54 -32.68 -12.53
N ARG A 284 -16.27 -33.02 -12.72
CA ARG A 284 -15.16 -32.27 -13.31
C ARG A 284 -15.44 -32.00 -14.80
N ASN A 285 -14.93 -30.90 -15.37
CA ASN A 285 -14.25 -30.79 -16.69
C ASN A 285 -13.95 -29.31 -17.01
N GLN A 286 -12.68 -28.88 -17.01
CA GLN A 286 -11.70 -28.91 -18.10
C GLN A 286 -11.96 -27.93 -19.25
N LEU A 287 -11.09 -26.91 -19.31
CA LEU A 287 -10.82 -26.00 -20.42
C LEU A 287 -10.21 -26.74 -21.62
N GLY A 288 -10.68 -26.42 -22.82
CA GLY A 288 -10.03 -26.77 -24.09
C GLY A 288 -10.39 -25.76 -25.19
N ARG A 289 -9.38 -25.08 -25.73
CA ARG A 289 -9.47 -24.27 -26.97
C ARG A 289 -9.31 -25.16 -28.20
N THR A 290 -10.06 -24.88 -29.26
CA THR A 290 -9.64 -25.11 -30.65
C THR A 290 -10.35 -24.15 -31.61
N ILE A 291 -9.59 -23.68 -32.61
CA ILE A 291 -9.98 -22.79 -33.72
C ILE A 291 -10.19 -23.67 -34.97
N ILE A 292 -11.17 -23.34 -35.85
CA ILE A 292 -11.06 -23.22 -37.33
C ILE A 292 -12.49 -23.12 -37.98
N PRO A 293 -12.65 -22.41 -39.13
CA PRO A 293 -13.91 -21.83 -39.60
C PRO A 293 -14.50 -22.46 -40.89
N SER A 294 -15.81 -22.35 -41.12
CA SER A 294 -16.44 -22.47 -42.46
C SER A 294 -17.82 -21.77 -42.48
N LYS A 295 -18.05 -20.73 -43.30
CA LYS A 295 -18.52 -20.69 -44.72
C LYS A 295 -19.96 -21.20 -44.95
N ASN A 296 -20.93 -20.28 -45.09
CA ASN A 296 -21.65 -19.92 -46.33
C ASN A 296 -23.10 -19.42 -46.13
N ASN A 297 -23.38 -18.30 -46.81
CA ASN A 297 -24.56 -17.93 -47.61
C ASN A 297 -25.96 -17.78 -46.98
N GLY A 298 -26.51 -16.57 -47.18
CA GLY A 298 -27.67 -16.43 -48.06
C GLY A 298 -28.88 -15.62 -47.55
N ALA A 299 -28.89 -14.34 -47.95
CA ALA A 299 -30.05 -13.52 -48.37
C ALA A 299 -31.25 -13.27 -47.43
N GLY A 300 -31.62 -11.98 -47.31
CA GLY A 300 -32.99 -11.58 -46.93
C GLY A 300 -33.08 -10.23 -46.22
N MET A 301 -33.16 -9.13 -46.97
CA MET A 301 -33.53 -7.80 -46.50
C MET A 301 -34.97 -7.77 -45.97
N GLN A 302 -35.19 -7.19 -44.78
CA GLN A 302 -36.36 -6.34 -44.52
C GLN A 302 -36.08 -5.35 -43.38
N THR A 303 -36.11 -4.06 -43.74
CA THR A 303 -36.05 -2.91 -42.86
C THR A 303 -37.28 -2.81 -41.97
N SER A 304 -37.08 -2.63 -40.67
CA SER A 304 -38.01 -1.94 -39.79
C SER A 304 -37.22 -1.21 -38.71
N GLN A 305 -37.32 0.12 -38.72
CA GLN A 305 -36.82 1.00 -37.67
C GLN A 305 -37.35 0.52 -36.31
N THR A 306 -36.43 0.18 -35.41
CA THR A 306 -36.73 0.13 -33.99
C THR A 306 -35.61 0.87 -33.27
N THR A 307 -35.99 1.94 -32.59
CA THR A 307 -35.20 2.76 -31.69
C THR A 307 -34.48 1.85 -30.68
N LEU A 308 -33.18 1.63 -30.85
CA LEU A 308 -32.36 0.86 -29.91
C LEU A 308 -31.76 1.81 -28.88
N THR A 309 -32.45 1.88 -27.76
CA THR A 309 -31.94 2.29 -26.46
C THR A 309 -30.66 1.54 -26.11
N THR A 310 -29.70 2.29 -25.57
CA THR A 310 -28.54 1.86 -24.79
C THR A 310 -28.78 0.55 -24.04
N ASN A 311 -27.98 -0.47 -24.30
CA ASN A 311 -27.71 -1.58 -23.37
C ASN A 311 -26.54 -2.41 -23.90
N ALA A 312 -25.35 -2.18 -23.34
CA ALA A 312 -24.23 -3.11 -23.42
C ALA A 312 -23.21 -2.77 -22.32
N TRP A 313 -23.47 -3.24 -21.08
CA TRP A 313 -22.66 -4.23 -20.34
C TRP A 313 -23.22 -4.36 -18.91
N ASN A 314 -24.28 -5.17 -18.83
CA ASN A 314 -24.78 -5.83 -17.64
C ASN A 314 -24.22 -7.26 -17.66
N ASP A 315 -22.99 -7.50 -17.19
CA ASP A 315 -22.58 -8.88 -16.87
C ASP A 315 -22.16 -9.07 -15.40
N ASP A 316 -21.93 -7.98 -14.65
CA ASP A 316 -22.03 -7.99 -13.18
C ASP A 316 -23.32 -7.32 -12.66
N ALA A 317 -23.96 -6.47 -13.48
CA ALA A 317 -25.27 -5.90 -13.18
C ALA A 317 -26.45 -6.80 -13.60
N ALA A 318 -26.21 -7.87 -14.39
CA ALA A 318 -27.25 -8.84 -14.74
C ALA A 318 -27.70 -9.72 -13.57
N ASN A 319 -26.90 -9.85 -12.50
CA ASN A 319 -27.29 -10.58 -11.29
C ASN A 319 -28.09 -9.73 -10.29
N PHE A 320 -28.26 -8.42 -10.51
CA PHE A 320 -29.00 -7.53 -9.60
C PHE A 320 -30.45 -7.27 -10.03
N SER A 321 -30.97 -7.92 -11.08
CA SER A 321 -32.37 -7.74 -11.49
C SER A 321 -33.40 -8.23 -10.45
N ALA A 322 -32.96 -8.97 -9.43
CA ALA A 322 -33.74 -9.37 -8.26
C ALA A 322 -33.44 -8.55 -6.98
N SER A 323 -32.54 -7.56 -7.06
CA SER A 323 -32.04 -6.84 -5.90
C SER A 323 -33.02 -5.82 -5.36
N GLN A 324 -33.21 -5.81 -4.04
CA GLN A 324 -33.96 -4.77 -3.34
C GLN A 324 -33.16 -3.46 -3.18
N TRP A 325 -31.86 -3.46 -3.51
CA TRP A 325 -31.00 -2.29 -3.42
C TRP A 325 -31.10 -1.42 -4.66
N THR A 326 -31.46 -0.15 -4.46
CA THR A 326 -31.45 0.88 -5.50
C THR A 326 -30.17 1.70 -5.40
N GLN A 327 -29.40 1.78 -6.50
CA GLN A 327 -28.23 2.64 -6.54
C GLN A 327 -28.68 4.11 -6.46
N SER A 328 -28.12 4.86 -5.51
CA SER A 328 -28.33 6.30 -5.42
C SER A 328 -27.31 7.04 -6.30
N ILE A 329 -27.66 8.23 -6.77
CA ILE A 329 -26.76 9.06 -7.58
C ILE A 329 -25.47 9.39 -6.79
N GLY A 330 -25.60 9.62 -5.48
CA GLY A 330 -24.48 9.94 -4.60
C GLY A 330 -23.80 11.28 -4.96
N PRO A 331 -22.78 11.72 -4.21
CA PRO A 331 -22.02 12.89 -4.61
C PRO A 331 -21.18 12.58 -5.85
N LYS A 332 -21.16 13.51 -6.80
CA LYS A 332 -20.39 13.39 -8.05
C LYS A 332 -18.91 13.70 -7.81
N GLY A 333 -18.03 13.01 -8.51
CA GLY A 333 -16.57 13.19 -8.39
C GLY A 333 -15.82 11.87 -8.26
N SER A 334 -14.52 11.89 -8.54
CA SER A 334 -13.63 10.74 -8.41
C SER A 334 -12.19 11.23 -8.38
N VAL A 335 -11.28 10.46 -7.79
CA VAL A 335 -9.84 10.79 -7.89
C VAL A 335 -9.41 10.56 -9.33
N VAL A 336 -8.94 11.63 -9.99
CA VAL A 336 -8.46 11.56 -11.37
C VAL A 336 -6.94 11.45 -11.39
N TYR A 337 -6.45 10.35 -11.96
CA TYR A 337 -5.04 10.01 -12.05
C TYR A 337 -4.38 10.55 -13.32
N ASP A 338 -5.14 10.64 -14.41
CA ASP A 338 -4.66 11.24 -15.66
C ASP A 338 -5.79 11.95 -16.42
N ILE A 339 -5.44 12.96 -17.23
CA ILE A 339 -6.36 13.62 -18.15
C ILE A 339 -5.66 13.81 -19.50
N PHE A 340 -6.35 13.49 -20.59
CA PHE A 340 -5.79 13.46 -21.93
C PHE A 340 -6.71 14.15 -22.92
N LYS A 341 -6.12 14.86 -23.89
CA LYS A 341 -6.82 15.49 -25.02
C LYS A 341 -6.39 14.77 -26.29
N ALA A 342 -7.34 14.17 -27.00
CA ALA A 342 -7.14 13.58 -28.32
C ALA A 342 -7.02 14.67 -29.41
N ALA A 343 -6.48 14.31 -30.57
CA ALA A 343 -6.24 15.19 -31.70
C ALA A 343 -7.52 15.80 -32.27
N ASP A 344 -8.64 15.09 -32.18
CA ASP A 344 -9.98 15.56 -32.55
C ASP A 344 -10.58 16.57 -31.54
N GLY A 345 -9.90 16.81 -30.41
CA GLY A 345 -10.34 17.68 -29.32
C GLY A 345 -11.12 16.97 -28.21
N THR A 346 -11.42 15.68 -28.36
CA THR A 346 -12.11 14.88 -27.34
C THR A 346 -11.24 14.76 -26.08
N VAL A 347 -11.86 14.90 -24.91
CA VAL A 347 -11.16 14.83 -23.63
C VAL A 347 -11.50 13.53 -22.90
N TYR A 348 -10.47 12.89 -22.36
CA TYR A 348 -10.54 11.66 -21.59
C TYR A 348 -9.97 11.86 -20.19
N ALA A 349 -10.57 11.21 -19.20
CA ALA A 349 -10.08 11.22 -17.82
C ALA A 349 -9.96 9.79 -17.29
N ALA A 350 -8.79 9.45 -16.77
CA ALA A 350 -8.58 8.19 -16.05
C ALA A 350 -8.82 8.44 -14.56
N ALA A 351 -9.91 7.90 -14.04
CA ALA A 351 -10.29 8.02 -12.64
C ALA A 351 -10.23 6.66 -11.94
N LYS A 352 -10.29 6.64 -10.61
CA LYS A 352 -10.29 5.40 -9.81
C LYS A 352 -11.40 4.40 -10.22
N THR A 353 -12.51 4.90 -10.72
CA THR A 353 -13.68 4.12 -11.14
C THR A 353 -13.61 3.64 -12.58
N GLY A 354 -12.61 4.07 -13.35
CA GLY A 354 -12.46 3.72 -14.75
C GLY A 354 -12.11 4.91 -15.65
N LEU A 355 -12.23 4.70 -16.95
CA LEU A 355 -12.00 5.72 -17.98
C LEU A 355 -13.29 6.45 -18.33
N TYR A 356 -13.23 7.77 -18.33
CA TYR A 356 -14.34 8.65 -18.72
C TYR A 356 -13.99 9.39 -20.02
N ARG A 357 -15.02 9.63 -20.84
CA ARG A 357 -14.98 10.50 -22.02
C ARG A 357 -15.89 11.70 -21.82
N LEU A 358 -15.44 12.89 -22.21
CA LEU A 358 -16.24 14.11 -22.19
C LEU A 358 -17.12 14.17 -23.45
N THR A 359 -18.43 14.33 -23.28
CA THR A 359 -19.36 14.51 -24.40
C THR A 359 -19.42 15.96 -24.88
N PRO A 360 -19.92 16.21 -26.11
CA PRO A 360 -20.16 17.56 -26.62
C PRO A 360 -21.06 18.43 -25.71
N GLU A 361 -21.97 17.80 -24.95
CA GLU A 361 -22.85 18.44 -23.97
C GLU A 361 -22.14 18.75 -22.63
N ALA A 362 -20.80 18.66 -22.60
CA ALA A 362 -19.98 18.95 -21.43
C ALA A 362 -20.33 18.07 -20.21
N THR A 363 -20.57 16.77 -20.43
CA THR A 363 -20.80 15.78 -19.37
C THR A 363 -19.85 14.60 -19.53
N TRP A 364 -19.33 14.07 -18.41
CA TRP A 364 -18.47 12.89 -18.42
C TRP A 364 -19.31 11.62 -18.52
N VAL A 365 -18.90 10.70 -19.37
CA VAL A 365 -19.51 9.37 -19.51
C VAL A 365 -18.45 8.31 -19.24
N LEU A 366 -18.75 7.36 -18.35
CA LEU A 366 -17.90 6.20 -18.10
C LEU A 366 -17.91 5.33 -19.35
N ILE A 367 -16.75 5.17 -19.99
CA ILE A 367 -16.59 4.37 -21.21
C ILE A 367 -15.97 3.00 -20.93
N ASN A 368 -15.27 2.84 -19.80
CA ASN A 368 -14.72 1.55 -19.40
C ASN A 368 -14.46 1.50 -17.88
N ALA A 369 -14.98 0.49 -17.20
CA ALA A 369 -14.77 0.25 -15.76
C ALA A 369 -13.76 -0.87 -15.45
N ASP A 370 -13.44 -1.70 -16.44
CA ASP A 370 -12.69 -2.95 -16.27
C ASP A 370 -11.18 -2.75 -16.34
N ILE A 371 -10.72 -1.65 -16.95
CA ILE A 371 -9.30 -1.31 -16.95
C ILE A 371 -8.88 -0.99 -15.51
N PRO A 372 -8.00 -1.79 -14.89
CA PRO A 372 -7.57 -1.54 -13.53
C PRO A 372 -6.70 -0.28 -13.52
N THR A 373 -7.35 0.86 -13.29
CA THR A 373 -6.68 2.11 -12.94
C THR A 373 -6.15 1.91 -11.52
N GLY A 374 -4.90 1.49 -11.39
CA GLY A 374 -4.23 1.32 -10.09
C GLY A 374 -4.16 2.65 -9.30
N GLN A 375 -3.36 2.71 -8.24
CA GLN A 375 -3.15 3.95 -7.48
C GLN A 375 -2.15 4.94 -8.12
N TYR A 376 -1.88 4.80 -9.43
CA TYR A 376 -0.79 5.50 -10.13
C TYR A 376 -1.31 6.19 -11.39
N ARG A 377 -0.47 7.06 -11.99
CA ARG A 377 -0.76 7.66 -13.31
C ARG A 377 -1.12 6.55 -14.31
N VAL A 378 -2.05 6.87 -15.20
CA VAL A 378 -2.53 5.98 -16.27
C VAL A 378 -2.23 6.69 -17.58
N PRO A 379 -0.97 6.67 -18.06
CA PRO A 379 -0.59 7.43 -19.25
C PRO A 379 -1.42 7.00 -20.44
N MET A 380 -2.02 7.99 -21.09
CA MET A 380 -2.77 7.82 -22.32
C MET A 380 -2.10 8.62 -23.43
N THR A 381 -2.13 8.07 -24.64
CA THR A 381 -1.61 8.73 -25.83
C THR A 381 -2.42 8.30 -27.06
N GLU A 382 -2.37 9.09 -28.11
CA GLU A 382 -3.03 8.80 -29.39
C GLU A 382 -1.97 8.73 -30.49
N HIS A 383 -2.12 7.75 -31.37
CA HIS A 383 -1.36 7.67 -32.62
C HIS A 383 -2.26 7.21 -33.75
N GLN A 384 -2.31 7.99 -34.85
CA GLN A 384 -3.10 7.69 -36.04
C GLN A 384 -4.58 7.34 -35.74
N GLY A 385 -5.22 8.09 -34.83
CA GLY A 385 -6.63 7.86 -34.44
C GLY A 385 -6.87 6.66 -33.53
N THR A 386 -5.82 5.95 -33.11
CA THR A 386 -5.90 4.87 -32.12
C THR A 386 -5.43 5.38 -30.76
N LEU A 387 -6.23 5.16 -29.72
CA LEU A 387 -5.87 5.48 -28.34
C LEU A 387 -5.10 4.31 -27.73
N TYR A 388 -4.07 4.63 -26.95
CA TYR A 388 -3.27 3.67 -26.20
C TYR A 388 -3.23 4.09 -24.74
N THR A 389 -3.34 3.12 -23.84
CA THR A 389 -3.24 3.34 -22.40
C THR A 389 -2.53 2.19 -21.71
N VAL A 390 -2.03 2.45 -20.50
CA VAL A 390 -1.27 1.49 -19.70
C VAL A 390 -2.08 1.10 -18.47
N SER A 391 -2.37 -0.19 -18.33
CA SER A 391 -2.98 -0.74 -17.11
C SER A 391 -1.90 -1.17 -16.11
N ALA A 392 -2.32 -1.78 -15.00
CA ALA A 392 -1.39 -2.34 -14.02
C ALA A 392 -0.38 -3.33 -14.68
N ASP A 393 -0.83 -4.16 -15.63
CA ASP A 393 -0.04 -5.29 -16.15
C ASP A 393 0.10 -5.32 -17.68
N GLU A 394 -0.67 -4.52 -18.41
CA GLU A 394 -0.76 -4.60 -19.87
C GLU A 394 -0.78 -3.22 -20.54
N VAL A 395 -0.48 -3.19 -21.84
CA VAL A 395 -0.78 -2.05 -22.70
C VAL A 395 -2.02 -2.37 -23.51
N LEU A 396 -2.96 -1.43 -23.55
CA LEU A 396 -4.26 -1.56 -24.18
C LEU A 396 -4.38 -0.56 -25.33
N ALA A 397 -5.09 -0.96 -26.39
CA ALA A 397 -5.38 -0.10 -27.53
C ALA A 397 -6.88 -0.05 -27.85
N SER A 398 -7.36 1.11 -28.28
CA SER A 398 -8.74 1.34 -28.71
C SER A 398 -8.78 2.08 -30.04
N GLY A 399 -9.40 1.46 -31.05
CA GLY A 399 -9.60 2.04 -32.38
C GLY A 399 -10.98 2.72 -32.55
N ASN A 400 -11.76 2.82 -31.47
CA ASN A 400 -13.14 3.33 -31.48
C ASN A 400 -13.36 4.33 -30.35
N SER A 401 -12.45 5.30 -30.21
CA SER A 401 -12.60 6.42 -29.27
C SER A 401 -12.81 6.00 -27.81
N GLY A 402 -12.26 4.84 -27.41
CA GLY A 402 -12.28 4.32 -26.05
C GLY A 402 -13.45 3.40 -25.71
N ASP A 403 -14.35 3.10 -26.64
CA ASP A 403 -15.52 2.25 -26.39
C ASP A 403 -15.13 0.79 -26.12
N THR A 404 -14.12 0.26 -26.83
CA THR A 404 -13.53 -1.05 -26.55
C THR A 404 -12.01 -1.00 -26.52
N TRP A 405 -11.42 -1.80 -25.63
CA TRP A 405 -9.98 -1.85 -25.40
C TRP A 405 -9.46 -3.28 -25.58
N ASN A 406 -8.44 -3.43 -26.42
CA ASN A 406 -7.81 -4.72 -26.70
C ASN A 406 -6.40 -4.75 -26.12
N PRO A 407 -6.00 -5.83 -25.41
CA PRO A 407 -4.65 -5.97 -24.93
C PRO A 407 -3.68 -6.22 -26.08
N LEU A 408 -2.59 -5.45 -26.10
CA LEU A 408 -1.50 -5.59 -27.04
C LEU A 408 -0.44 -6.59 -26.55
N GLY A 409 -0.26 -6.65 -25.23
CA GLY A 409 0.70 -7.54 -24.57
C GLY A 409 0.99 -7.12 -23.14
N GLN A 410 1.67 -8.00 -22.42
CA GLN A 410 2.14 -7.73 -21.06
C GLN A 410 3.24 -6.68 -21.08
N ARG A 411 3.22 -5.77 -20.10
CA ARG A 411 4.24 -4.72 -19.96
C ARG A 411 5.27 -5.10 -18.89
N PRO A 412 6.48 -4.52 -18.94
CA PRO A 412 7.43 -4.60 -17.84
C PRO A 412 6.86 -4.00 -16.55
N GLN A 413 7.04 -4.70 -15.43
CA GLN A 413 6.52 -4.31 -14.12
C GLN A 413 7.18 -3.04 -13.58
N GLY A 414 6.39 -2.13 -13.00
CA GLY A 414 6.87 -0.86 -12.41
C GLY A 414 5.86 0.28 -12.56
N ILE A 415 6.15 1.42 -11.95
CA ILE A 415 5.28 2.61 -12.02
C ILE A 415 5.48 3.30 -13.37
N ALA A 416 4.43 3.30 -14.20
CA ALA A 416 4.43 4.00 -15.47
C ALA A 416 4.42 5.52 -15.26
N SER A 417 5.29 6.22 -15.98
CA SER A 417 5.43 7.69 -15.96
C SER A 417 5.04 8.33 -17.30
N GLY A 418 5.02 7.55 -18.39
CA GLY A 418 4.54 7.97 -19.69
C GLY A 418 4.56 6.83 -20.72
N LEU A 419 3.77 6.99 -21.78
CA LEU A 419 3.70 6.10 -22.94
C LEU A 419 3.80 6.96 -24.21
N ILE A 420 4.67 6.58 -25.13
CA ILE A 420 4.83 7.22 -26.43
C ILE A 420 4.66 6.16 -27.52
N VAL A 421 3.97 6.53 -28.59
CA VAL A 421 3.82 5.72 -29.80
C VAL A 421 4.33 6.55 -30.97
N THR A 422 5.20 5.95 -31.80
CA THR A 422 5.71 6.56 -33.03
C THR A 422 5.54 5.58 -34.19
N ASP A 423 5.77 6.06 -35.41
CA ASP A 423 5.79 5.17 -36.57
C ASP A 423 6.96 4.18 -36.49
N ALA A 424 6.78 3.00 -37.08
CA ALA A 424 7.86 2.03 -37.16
C ALA A 424 8.96 2.54 -38.10
N SER A 425 10.20 2.59 -37.59
CA SER A 425 11.33 2.87 -38.47
C SER A 425 11.43 1.75 -39.52
N GLN A 426 11.33 2.12 -40.80
CA GLN A 426 11.37 1.22 -41.96
C GLN A 426 12.60 0.27 -41.99
N LYS A 427 13.63 0.54 -41.17
CA LYS A 427 14.87 -0.23 -41.12
C LYS A 427 14.78 -1.54 -40.34
N HIS A 428 13.82 -1.72 -39.42
CA HIS A 428 13.90 -2.83 -38.44
C HIS A 428 12.64 -3.70 -38.30
N ASN A 429 11.52 -3.39 -38.95
CA ASN A 429 10.36 -4.29 -38.91
C ASN A 429 9.48 -4.19 -40.17
N PRO A 430 9.44 -5.23 -41.03
CA PRO A 430 8.50 -5.29 -42.15
C PRO A 430 7.08 -5.76 -41.77
N GLN A 431 6.78 -6.02 -40.49
CA GLN A 431 5.46 -6.51 -40.02
C GLN A 431 4.79 -5.67 -38.91
N GLY A 432 5.47 -4.67 -38.33
CA GLY A 432 4.90 -3.80 -37.30
C GLY A 432 4.80 -2.36 -37.79
N ASN A 433 3.63 -1.74 -37.68
CA ASN A 433 3.40 -0.37 -38.16
C ASN A 433 3.79 0.71 -37.12
N ILE A 434 4.05 0.34 -35.86
CA ILE A 434 4.29 1.28 -34.76
C ILE A 434 5.45 0.83 -33.85
N THR A 435 6.08 1.79 -33.20
CA THR A 435 7.05 1.59 -32.11
C THR A 435 6.47 2.17 -30.81
N LEU A 436 6.51 1.40 -29.71
CA LEU A 436 6.06 1.84 -28.40
C LEU A 436 7.27 2.13 -27.49
N TYR A 437 7.20 3.22 -26.73
CA TYR A 437 8.14 3.54 -25.66
C TYR A 437 7.40 3.69 -24.34
N LEU A 438 7.69 2.83 -23.37
CA LEU A 438 7.10 2.86 -22.03
C LEU A 438 8.14 3.34 -21.04
N ALA A 439 7.86 4.47 -20.39
CA ALA A 439 8.73 5.06 -19.38
C ALA A 439 8.32 4.60 -17.98
N LEU A 440 9.24 3.93 -17.28
CA LEU A 440 9.05 3.48 -15.90
C LEU A 440 9.92 4.30 -14.95
N GLN A 441 9.29 4.85 -13.90
CA GLN A 441 9.88 5.86 -13.04
C GLN A 441 11.27 5.48 -12.49
N GLU A 442 11.47 4.23 -12.06
CA GLU A 442 12.73 3.74 -11.47
C GLU A 442 13.50 2.74 -12.35
N LYS A 443 12.93 2.35 -13.50
CA LYS A 443 13.49 1.30 -14.37
C LYS A 443 13.95 1.81 -15.73
N GLY A 444 13.81 3.11 -15.97
CA GLY A 444 14.15 3.74 -17.25
C GLY A 444 13.07 3.51 -18.31
N ILE A 445 13.46 3.48 -19.57
CA ILE A 445 12.55 3.43 -20.71
C ILE A 445 12.69 2.09 -21.42
N PHE A 446 11.56 1.47 -21.74
CA PHE A 446 11.47 0.22 -22.50
C PHE A 446 10.90 0.51 -23.88
N GLN A 447 11.42 -0.16 -24.89
CA GLN A 447 10.96 -0.07 -26.28
C GLN A 447 10.34 -1.39 -26.72
N SER A 448 9.25 -1.31 -27.46
CA SER A 448 8.68 -2.43 -28.21
C SER A 448 8.55 -2.05 -29.67
N THR A 449 9.12 -2.87 -30.55
CA THR A 449 9.05 -2.71 -32.02
C THR A 449 8.02 -3.63 -32.65
N ASP A 450 7.30 -4.41 -31.86
CA ASP A 450 6.34 -5.43 -32.29
C ASP A 450 4.94 -5.19 -31.68
N ALA A 451 4.60 -3.91 -31.50
CA ALA A 451 3.33 -3.43 -30.98
C ALA A 451 2.98 -4.00 -29.58
N GLY A 452 3.95 -4.03 -28.67
CA GLY A 452 3.74 -4.31 -27.25
C GLY A 452 3.88 -5.76 -26.83
N LYS A 453 4.23 -6.67 -27.76
CA LYS A 453 4.39 -8.11 -27.46
C LYS A 453 5.69 -8.39 -26.73
N HIS A 454 6.78 -7.74 -27.12
CA HIS A 454 8.07 -7.84 -26.43
C HIS A 454 8.64 -6.46 -26.14
N TRP A 455 9.30 -6.34 -24.99
CA TRP A 455 9.87 -5.10 -24.49
C TRP A 455 11.36 -5.27 -24.22
N MET A 456 12.16 -4.38 -24.79
CA MET A 456 13.61 -4.31 -24.54
C MET A 456 13.95 -3.04 -23.76
N PRO A 457 14.84 -3.10 -22.76
CA PRO A 457 15.30 -1.91 -22.07
C PRO A 457 16.13 -1.02 -23.01
N LEU A 458 15.78 0.27 -23.08
CA LEU A 458 16.46 1.29 -23.87
C LEU A 458 17.06 2.34 -22.92
N ASN A 459 18.06 1.90 -22.14
CA ASN A 459 18.56 2.65 -20.98
C ASN A 459 20.01 3.16 -21.13
N ASN A 460 20.63 2.99 -22.30
CA ASN A 460 21.98 3.51 -22.53
C ASN A 460 21.98 5.05 -22.41
N GLY A 461 22.79 5.61 -21.51
CA GLY A 461 22.75 7.03 -21.13
C GLY A 461 21.75 7.38 -20.01
N LEU A 462 20.74 6.53 -19.75
CA LEU A 462 19.73 6.74 -18.69
C LEU A 462 19.92 5.91 -17.41
N ALA A 463 20.90 5.01 -17.36
CA ALA A 463 21.13 4.15 -16.20
C ALA A 463 21.20 4.94 -14.87
N GLY A 464 20.49 4.44 -13.85
CA GLY A 464 20.42 5.02 -12.51
C GLY A 464 19.64 6.34 -12.39
N LYS A 465 18.96 6.78 -13.45
CA LYS A 465 18.16 8.02 -13.47
C LYS A 465 16.69 7.72 -13.27
N ARG A 466 16.04 8.56 -12.48
CA ARG A 466 14.59 8.51 -12.27
C ARG A 466 13.91 9.26 -13.40
N ILE A 467 12.94 8.62 -14.06
CA ILE A 467 12.18 9.23 -15.16
C ILE A 467 10.94 9.90 -14.59
N TYR A 468 10.76 11.19 -14.87
CA TYR A 468 9.60 11.96 -14.41
C TYR A 468 8.56 12.18 -15.51
N THR A 469 9.01 12.38 -16.75
CA THR A 469 8.15 12.67 -17.89
C THR A 469 8.84 12.29 -19.20
N VAL A 470 8.05 12.04 -20.25
CA VAL A 470 8.53 11.79 -21.61
C VAL A 470 7.64 12.51 -22.61
N ALA A 471 8.20 12.89 -23.77
CA ALA A 471 7.46 13.47 -24.88
C ALA A 471 8.10 13.09 -26.21
N ALA A 472 7.40 13.28 -27.32
CA ALA A 472 7.94 13.07 -28.65
C ALA A 472 7.56 14.20 -29.61
N ILE A 473 8.45 14.49 -30.56
CA ILE A 473 8.21 15.35 -31.72
C ILE A 473 8.60 14.53 -32.96
N GLY A 474 7.60 14.12 -33.75
CA GLY A 474 7.80 13.12 -34.80
C GLY A 474 8.41 11.83 -34.23
N ASP A 475 9.48 11.34 -34.84
CA ASP A 475 10.21 10.14 -34.38
C ASP A 475 11.24 10.41 -33.26
N THR A 476 11.37 11.66 -32.82
CA THR A 476 12.36 12.04 -31.80
C THR A 476 11.72 11.97 -30.42
N VAL A 477 12.31 11.14 -29.55
CA VAL A 477 11.82 10.92 -28.17
C VAL A 477 12.70 11.65 -27.17
N PHE A 478 12.06 12.29 -26.20
CA PHE A 478 12.68 13.06 -25.11
C PHE A 478 12.29 12.50 -23.74
N ALA A 479 13.21 12.55 -22.78
CA ALA A 479 13.01 12.08 -21.41
C ALA A 479 13.49 13.11 -20.39
N GLY A 480 12.57 13.56 -19.54
CA GLY A 480 12.86 14.38 -18.37
C GLY A 480 13.18 13.53 -17.16
N THR A 481 14.33 13.78 -16.53
CA THR A 481 14.85 12.98 -15.41
C THR A 481 15.24 13.83 -14.20
N ASN A 482 15.61 13.16 -13.10
CA ASN A 482 16.26 13.81 -11.97
C ASN A 482 17.68 14.36 -12.26
N ARG A 483 18.24 14.06 -13.43
CA ARG A 483 19.59 14.48 -13.86
C ARG A 483 19.56 15.26 -15.17
N GLY A 484 18.44 15.91 -15.48
CA GLY A 484 18.27 16.75 -16.67
C GLY A 484 17.42 16.12 -17.78
N LEU A 485 17.42 16.76 -18.94
CA LEU A 485 16.68 16.38 -20.14
C LEU A 485 17.56 15.58 -21.09
N TYR A 486 17.01 14.50 -21.65
CA TYR A 486 17.69 13.61 -22.58
C TYR A 486 16.90 13.46 -23.86
N ARG A 487 17.59 13.29 -24.99
CA ARG A 487 17.04 12.98 -26.31
C ARG A 487 17.59 11.66 -26.81
N LEU A 488 16.73 10.85 -27.41
CA LEU A 488 17.12 9.59 -28.01
C LEU A 488 17.78 9.84 -29.37
N VAL A 489 19.03 9.41 -29.53
CA VAL A 489 19.80 9.49 -30.78
C VAL A 489 20.48 8.15 -31.02
N LEU A 490 20.14 7.46 -32.11
CA LEU A 490 20.74 6.16 -32.50
C LEU A 490 20.77 5.13 -31.34
N ASN A 491 19.65 4.96 -30.63
CA ASN A 491 19.49 4.08 -29.46
C ASN A 491 20.32 4.47 -28.22
N ASN A 492 20.87 5.68 -28.18
CA ASN A 492 21.56 6.21 -27.01
C ASN A 492 20.91 7.51 -26.54
N TRP A 493 20.77 7.67 -25.23
CA TRP A 493 20.22 8.89 -24.65
C TRP A 493 21.31 9.93 -24.45
N GLN A 494 21.23 11.01 -25.22
CA GLN A 494 22.13 12.15 -25.12
C GLN A 494 21.51 13.23 -24.24
N GLN A 495 22.28 13.72 -23.27
CA GLN A 495 21.84 14.82 -22.42
C GLN A 495 21.87 16.14 -23.22
N LEU A 496 20.77 16.89 -23.22
CA LEU A 496 20.63 18.14 -23.97
C LEU A 496 20.95 19.38 -23.13
N LEU A 497 20.53 19.37 -21.87
CA LEU A 497 20.76 20.47 -20.94
C LEU A 497 21.77 20.01 -19.87
N THR A 498 22.96 20.60 -19.89
CA THR A 498 24.03 20.36 -18.89
C THR A 498 23.89 21.26 -17.67
N ASP A 499 23.23 22.41 -17.78
CA ASP A 499 23.05 23.40 -16.71
C ASP A 499 21.84 23.12 -15.79
N THR A 500 21.39 21.86 -15.76
CA THR A 500 20.24 21.45 -14.94
C THR A 500 20.72 21.16 -13.51
N SER A 501 20.83 22.21 -12.69
CA SER A 501 20.96 22.06 -11.23
C SER A 501 19.72 21.44 -10.56
N GLY A 502 18.67 21.14 -11.33
CA GLY A 502 17.41 20.53 -10.88
C GLY A 502 16.88 19.43 -11.79
N ALA A 503 15.77 18.81 -11.37
CA ALA A 503 15.05 17.78 -12.10
C ALA A 503 14.08 18.37 -13.14
N VAL A 504 13.89 17.64 -14.24
CA VAL A 504 12.91 17.99 -15.28
C VAL A 504 11.57 17.33 -14.94
N TYR A 505 10.61 18.12 -14.48
CA TYR A 505 9.28 17.64 -14.05
C TYR A 505 8.18 17.87 -15.10
N ALA A 506 8.35 18.85 -15.99
CA ALA A 506 7.41 19.12 -17.07
C ALA A 506 8.12 19.09 -18.42
N LEU A 507 7.46 18.46 -19.37
CA LEU A 507 7.89 18.38 -20.76
C LEU A 507 6.64 18.41 -21.63
N THR A 508 6.46 19.51 -22.36
CA THR A 508 5.25 19.77 -23.14
C THR A 508 5.64 20.09 -24.57
N VAL A 509 4.92 19.48 -25.51
CA VAL A 509 5.11 19.65 -26.93
C VAL A 509 3.87 20.32 -27.52
N ASP A 510 4.09 21.33 -28.35
CA ASP A 510 3.06 21.93 -29.19
C ASP A 510 3.65 22.18 -30.58
N GLU A 511 3.14 21.47 -31.58
CA GLU A 511 3.74 21.36 -32.92
C GLU A 511 5.24 20.95 -32.83
N ASN A 512 6.15 21.84 -33.27
CA ASN A 512 7.60 21.63 -33.20
C ASN A 512 8.25 22.33 -31.99
N ASN A 513 7.46 22.91 -31.09
CA ASN A 513 7.97 23.61 -29.91
C ASN A 513 8.05 22.68 -28.72
N LEU A 514 9.19 22.71 -28.04
CA LEU A 514 9.45 21.96 -26.83
C LEU A 514 9.55 22.92 -25.64
N TYR A 515 8.71 22.72 -24.63
CA TYR A 515 8.72 23.49 -23.39
C TYR A 515 9.13 22.60 -22.21
N VAL A 516 10.08 23.08 -21.41
CA VAL A 516 10.72 22.29 -20.35
C VAL A 516 10.65 23.03 -19.03
N GLY A 517 10.10 22.38 -18.01
CA GLY A 517 10.02 22.90 -16.65
C GLY A 517 11.02 22.20 -15.73
N ILE A 518 11.94 22.98 -15.18
CA ILE A 518 12.99 22.51 -14.28
C ILE A 518 12.72 23.02 -12.87
N ALA A 519 12.82 22.13 -11.88
CA ALA A 519 12.73 22.49 -10.46
C ALA A 519 13.69 21.66 -9.61
N PRO A 520 14.09 22.12 -8.41
CA PRO A 520 14.97 21.36 -7.52
C PRO A 520 14.41 19.97 -7.18
N ASP A 521 15.26 18.94 -7.15
CA ASP A 521 14.86 17.58 -6.78
C ASP A 521 14.79 17.39 -5.26
N VAL A 522 13.77 18.00 -4.65
CA VAL A 522 13.55 17.93 -3.20
C VAL A 522 13.07 16.53 -2.76
N VAL A 523 12.48 15.75 -3.66
CA VAL A 523 11.91 14.41 -3.36
C VAL A 523 13.01 13.36 -3.23
N TYR A 524 14.01 13.36 -4.12
CA TYR A 524 15.16 12.46 -4.02
C TYR A 524 16.11 12.88 -2.88
N SER A 525 16.32 14.19 -2.70
CA SER A 525 17.18 14.73 -1.64
C SER A 525 16.70 14.35 -0.23
N ALA A 526 15.39 14.30 0.02
CA ALA A 526 14.83 13.88 1.31
C ALA A 526 15.07 12.40 1.66
N SER A 527 15.41 11.56 0.67
CA SER A 527 15.66 10.12 0.85
C SER A 527 17.13 9.75 1.04
N ASN A 528 18.06 10.68 0.76
CA ASN A 528 19.51 10.44 0.79
C ASN A 528 20.17 11.33 1.85
N LYS A 529 20.75 10.74 2.90
CA LYS A 529 21.26 11.44 4.11
C LYS A 529 22.49 12.34 3.90
N SER A 530 22.97 12.53 2.66
CA SER A 530 24.26 13.18 2.36
C SER A 530 24.10 14.47 1.55
N PHE A 531 23.76 15.57 2.21
CA PHE A 531 24.04 16.93 1.70
C PHE A 531 24.83 17.71 2.76
N PRO A 532 26.11 18.07 2.50
CA PRO A 532 26.88 18.93 3.40
C PRO A 532 26.52 20.42 3.27
N ASN A 533 25.74 20.83 2.25
CA ASN A 533 25.42 22.23 1.99
C ASN A 533 23.91 22.44 1.79
N ILE A 534 23.34 23.32 2.62
CA ILE A 534 21.96 23.79 2.57
C ILE A 534 21.76 24.59 1.27
N PRO A 535 20.73 24.32 0.44
CA PRO A 535 20.41 25.14 -0.72
C PRO A 535 20.03 26.56 -0.27
N THR A 536 20.68 27.58 -0.83
CA THR A 536 20.29 28.99 -0.66
C THR A 536 19.00 29.27 -1.45
N PRO A 537 18.22 30.33 -1.13
CA PRO A 537 17.06 30.74 -1.92
C PRO A 537 17.37 30.96 -3.42
N GLU A 538 18.62 31.29 -3.75
CA GLU A 538 19.12 31.45 -5.11
C GLU A 538 19.27 30.12 -5.87
N THR A 539 19.52 28.99 -5.18
CA THR A 539 19.64 27.65 -5.81
C THR A 539 18.31 26.91 -5.93
N LEU A 540 17.19 27.51 -5.50
CA LEU A 540 15.85 26.93 -5.52
C LEU A 540 14.97 27.41 -6.70
N GLN A 541 15.54 28.16 -7.64
CA GLN A 541 14.77 28.77 -8.73
C GLN A 541 14.20 27.72 -9.69
N LYS A 542 12.89 27.79 -9.91
CA LYS A 542 12.21 27.07 -11.00
C LYS A 542 12.51 27.79 -12.30
N LYS A 543 12.81 27.04 -13.34
CA LYS A 543 13.08 27.59 -14.67
C LYS A 543 12.19 26.97 -15.72
N VAL A 544 11.78 27.79 -16.68
CA VAL A 544 11.03 27.34 -17.86
C VAL A 544 11.86 27.65 -19.09
N PHE A 545 12.10 26.65 -19.92
CA PHE A 545 12.84 26.78 -21.17
C PHE A 545 11.95 26.45 -22.35
N HIS A 546 12.23 27.09 -23.48
CA HIS A 546 11.63 26.85 -24.78
C HIS A 546 12.72 26.53 -25.81
N SER A 547 12.44 25.55 -26.68
CA SER A 547 13.21 25.26 -27.87
C SER A 547 12.27 25.11 -29.07
N ALA A 548 12.69 25.62 -30.22
CA ALA A 548 11.97 25.50 -31.49
C ALA A 548 12.71 24.61 -32.51
N ASP A 549 13.83 23.99 -32.09
CA ASP A 549 14.78 23.27 -32.94
C ASP A 549 15.14 21.90 -32.36
N LEU A 550 14.16 21.21 -31.77
CA LEU A 550 14.32 19.86 -31.19
C LEU A 550 15.40 19.78 -30.10
N GLY A 551 15.62 20.88 -29.39
CA GLY A 551 16.54 20.99 -28.26
C GLY A 551 17.99 21.31 -28.62
N GLU A 552 18.26 21.80 -29.85
CA GLU A 552 19.58 22.29 -30.25
C GLU A 552 19.90 23.65 -29.60
N SER A 553 18.89 24.52 -29.43
CA SER A 553 19.00 25.79 -28.72
C SER A 553 17.84 26.02 -27.74
N TRP A 554 18.10 26.81 -26.71
CA TRP A 554 17.18 27.03 -25.60
C TRP A 554 17.06 28.51 -25.24
N THR A 555 15.81 28.95 -25.05
CA THR A 555 15.49 30.28 -24.51
C THR A 555 14.83 30.11 -23.14
N GLU A 556 15.37 30.77 -22.11
CA GLU A 556 14.71 30.81 -20.80
C GLU A 556 13.51 31.78 -20.86
N ILE A 557 12.32 31.27 -20.56
CA ILE A 557 11.03 31.99 -20.56
C ILE A 557 10.37 31.97 -19.17
N THR A 558 11.16 31.85 -18.11
CA THR A 558 10.69 31.77 -16.73
C THR A 558 9.83 33.00 -16.37
N PRO A 559 8.63 32.85 -15.77
CA PRO A 559 7.84 33.97 -15.25
C PRO A 559 8.62 34.72 -14.17
N ILE A 560 8.88 36.01 -14.38
CA ILE A 560 9.59 36.88 -13.42
C ILE A 560 8.54 37.67 -12.63
N ASP A 561 8.30 37.31 -11.37
CA ASP A 561 7.61 38.19 -10.42
C ASP A 561 8.63 38.80 -9.44
N LYS A 562 8.55 40.13 -9.24
CA LYS A 562 9.34 40.87 -8.24
C LYS A 562 8.75 40.73 -6.82
N SER A 563 7.56 40.15 -6.69
CA SER A 563 6.89 39.91 -5.42
C SER A 563 6.84 38.42 -5.09
N GLN A 564 7.60 38.05 -4.06
CA GLN A 564 7.54 36.77 -3.34
C GLN A 564 7.92 35.50 -4.14
N VAL A 565 9.20 35.16 -4.00
CA VAL A 565 9.76 33.82 -3.80
C VAL A 565 8.82 32.66 -4.18
N ILE A 566 9.06 32.08 -5.35
CA ILE A 566 8.56 30.77 -5.80
C ILE A 566 9.12 29.69 -4.86
N ASN A 567 8.62 29.61 -3.63
CA ASN A 567 9.09 28.65 -2.63
C ASN A 567 8.14 27.45 -2.55
N LEU A 568 8.75 26.26 -2.55
CA LEU A 568 8.22 25.01 -1.98
C LEU A 568 7.12 24.23 -2.72
N ALA A 569 7.31 23.91 -3.99
CA ALA A 569 6.67 22.71 -4.53
C ALA A 569 7.57 22.00 -5.56
N SER A 570 7.69 20.68 -5.41
CA SER A 570 8.49 19.78 -6.25
C SER A 570 7.92 19.53 -7.65
N ALA A 571 6.93 20.29 -8.09
CA ALA A 571 6.34 20.10 -9.41
C ALA A 571 5.99 21.44 -10.05
N ILE A 572 6.27 21.53 -11.33
CA ILE A 572 5.88 22.57 -12.28
C ILE A 572 5.16 21.82 -13.39
N GLN A 573 4.08 22.39 -13.93
CA GLN A 573 3.42 21.87 -15.13
C GLN A 573 3.36 22.99 -16.16
N ILE A 574 3.53 22.62 -17.43
CA ILE A 574 3.45 23.56 -18.54
C ILE A 574 2.35 23.05 -19.46
N LEU A 575 1.40 23.91 -19.83
CA LEU A 575 0.38 23.61 -20.82
C LEU A 575 0.54 24.59 -21.97
N ALA A 576 0.38 24.11 -23.19
CA ALA A 576 0.48 24.92 -24.39
C ALA A 576 -0.81 24.77 -25.22
N ALA A 577 -1.28 25.89 -25.75
CA ALA A 577 -2.36 25.97 -26.71
C ALA A 577 -2.00 27.10 -27.69
N GLY A 578 -1.28 26.75 -28.76
CA GLY A 578 -0.72 27.72 -29.70
C GLY A 578 0.26 28.66 -29.00
N LYS A 579 0.05 29.98 -29.12
CA LYS A 579 0.90 30.99 -28.45
C LYS A 579 0.58 31.16 -26.97
N THR A 580 -0.53 30.59 -26.50
CA THR A 580 -0.92 30.68 -25.10
C THR A 580 -0.23 29.58 -24.30
N LEU A 581 0.51 29.98 -23.27
CA LEU A 581 1.20 29.08 -22.35
C LEU A 581 0.66 29.26 -20.94
N PHE A 582 0.54 28.16 -20.21
CA PHE A 582 0.20 28.17 -18.81
C PHE A 582 1.30 27.46 -18.02
N VAL A 583 1.80 28.12 -16.98
CA VAL A 583 2.74 27.52 -16.03
C VAL A 583 1.99 27.36 -14.73
N LEU A 584 1.73 26.11 -14.35
CA LEU A 584 0.96 25.75 -13.18
C LEU A 584 1.88 25.28 -12.05
N GLY A 585 1.63 25.76 -10.84
CA GLY A 585 2.52 25.56 -9.69
C GLY A 585 1.87 25.99 -8.38
N VAL A 586 2.62 26.71 -7.55
CA VAL A 586 2.09 27.38 -6.33
C VAL A 586 1.42 28.70 -6.70
N SER A 587 2.04 29.41 -7.64
CA SER A 587 1.45 30.52 -8.37
C SER A 587 1.27 30.08 -9.81
N ASP A 588 0.06 30.26 -10.35
CA ASP A 588 -0.28 29.90 -11.72
C ASP A 588 -0.09 31.15 -12.61
N PHE A 589 0.54 30.99 -13.77
CA PHE A 589 0.82 32.08 -14.71
C PHE A 589 0.30 31.75 -16.10
N ARG A 590 -0.10 32.79 -16.84
CA ARG A 590 -0.49 32.71 -18.24
C ARG A 590 0.35 33.66 -19.08
N SER A 591 0.82 33.17 -20.21
CA SER A 591 1.38 33.94 -21.31
C SER A 591 0.48 33.82 -22.53
N ILE A 592 0.35 34.87 -23.33
CA ILE A 592 -0.38 34.86 -24.61
C ILE A 592 0.55 35.05 -25.83
N ASP A 593 1.87 35.18 -25.60
CA ASP A 593 2.85 35.57 -26.62
C ASP A 593 4.04 34.59 -26.72
N GLY A 594 3.82 33.33 -26.34
CA GLY A 594 4.84 32.28 -26.39
C GLY A 594 5.88 32.36 -25.26
N GLY A 595 5.53 32.96 -24.12
CA GLY A 595 6.36 33.01 -22.91
C GLY A 595 7.18 34.29 -22.78
N LYS A 596 6.93 35.31 -23.61
CA LYS A 596 7.67 36.58 -23.54
C LYS A 596 7.14 37.47 -22.42
N THR A 597 5.83 37.44 -22.17
CA THR A 597 5.19 38.15 -21.06
C THR A 597 4.26 37.22 -20.29
N TRP A 598 4.25 37.39 -18.97
CA TRP A 598 3.46 36.57 -18.05
C TRP A 598 2.50 37.42 -17.25
N THR A 599 1.29 36.91 -17.11
CA THR A 599 0.23 37.46 -16.27
C THR A 599 -0.08 36.45 -15.16
N PRO A 600 -0.09 36.87 -13.88
CA PRO A 600 -0.48 35.98 -12.79
C PRO A 600 -1.98 35.65 -12.92
N LEU A 601 -2.32 34.38 -12.69
CA LEU A 601 -3.70 33.93 -12.58
C LEU A 601 -4.16 34.07 -11.12
N GLY A 602 -5.38 34.58 -10.90
CA GLY A 602 -5.93 34.78 -9.57
C GLY A 602 -6.05 33.47 -8.78
N SER A 603 -5.60 33.49 -7.52
CA SER A 603 -5.62 32.33 -6.61
C SER A 603 -7.00 32.10 -5.99
N ASN A 604 -8.05 31.91 -6.80
CA ASN A 604 -9.35 31.47 -6.29
C ASN A 604 -9.42 29.95 -6.04
N ILE A 605 -8.28 29.27 -6.15
CA ILE A 605 -8.18 27.83 -6.10
C ILE A 605 -7.46 27.44 -4.81
N SER A 606 -8.12 26.61 -4.01
CA SER A 606 -7.55 26.05 -2.78
C SER A 606 -6.15 25.45 -3.00
N SER A 607 -5.27 25.68 -2.02
CA SER A 607 -3.89 25.18 -1.86
C SER A 607 -3.69 23.66 -2.01
N TYR A 608 -4.75 22.88 -2.22
CA TYR A 608 -4.74 21.44 -2.50
C TYR A 608 -4.31 21.07 -3.92
N MET A 609 -4.20 22.07 -4.80
CA MET A 609 -3.74 21.90 -6.16
C MET A 609 -2.21 21.85 -6.20
N THR A 610 -1.64 20.83 -5.55
CA THR A 610 -0.25 20.48 -5.82
C THR A 610 -0.15 20.14 -7.31
N SER A 611 0.86 20.66 -7.99
CA SER A 611 1.27 20.36 -9.38
C SER A 611 1.56 18.88 -9.68
N ARG A 612 1.18 17.97 -8.77
CA ARG A 612 1.17 16.52 -8.94
C ARG A 612 -0.04 16.04 -9.74
N PHE A 613 -1.17 16.75 -9.69
CA PHE A 613 -2.38 16.33 -10.40
C PHE A 613 -2.32 16.74 -11.88
N PRO A 614 -2.78 15.88 -12.81
CA PRO A 614 -2.72 16.13 -14.24
C PRO A 614 -3.60 17.33 -14.64
N ALA A 615 -3.19 18.05 -15.68
CA ALA A 615 -3.92 19.17 -16.23
C ALA A 615 -3.73 19.22 -17.75
N ILE A 616 -4.71 19.74 -18.47
CA ILE A 616 -4.66 19.96 -19.92
C ILE A 616 -5.26 21.32 -20.27
N ALA A 617 -4.78 21.91 -21.36
CA ALA A 617 -5.46 23.01 -22.05
C ALA A 617 -6.08 22.46 -23.33
N THR A 618 -7.37 22.68 -23.53
CA THR A 618 -8.02 22.31 -24.80
C THR A 618 -7.89 23.39 -25.85
N ASP A 619 -7.89 24.65 -25.41
CA ASP A 619 -7.71 25.84 -26.22
C ASP A 619 -7.14 26.99 -25.36
N GLU A 620 -7.04 28.20 -25.92
CA GLU A 620 -6.45 29.37 -25.26
C GLU A 620 -7.23 29.88 -24.03
N ARG A 621 -8.47 29.43 -23.84
CA ARG A 621 -9.39 29.85 -22.76
C ARG A 621 -9.85 28.71 -21.87
N THR A 622 -9.87 27.48 -22.36
CA THR A 622 -10.43 26.33 -21.66
C THR A 622 -9.35 25.41 -21.13
N LEU A 623 -9.34 25.22 -19.81
CA LEU A 623 -8.41 24.33 -19.13
C LEU A 623 -9.16 23.41 -18.18
N TYR A 624 -8.62 22.21 -18.04
CA TYR A 624 -9.07 21.20 -17.09
C TYR A 624 -7.91 20.86 -16.19
N LYS A 625 -8.15 20.89 -14.88
CA LYS A 625 -7.14 20.56 -13.87
C LYS A 625 -7.75 19.56 -12.90
N ALA A 626 -7.16 18.38 -12.83
CA ALA A 626 -7.55 17.39 -11.84
C ALA A 626 -7.13 17.86 -10.45
N ASN A 627 -7.86 17.38 -9.45
CA ASN A 627 -7.52 17.52 -8.05
C ASN A 627 -7.88 16.22 -7.32
N ALA A 628 -7.69 16.20 -6.00
CA ALA A 628 -7.99 15.01 -5.19
C ALA A 628 -9.47 14.59 -5.21
N PHE A 629 -10.36 15.40 -5.78
CA PHE A 629 -11.83 15.32 -5.64
C PHE A 629 -12.54 15.23 -7.00
N GLY A 630 -11.82 15.40 -8.10
CA GLY A 630 -12.37 15.40 -9.44
C GLY A 630 -11.60 16.33 -10.37
N ILE A 631 -12.33 17.04 -11.21
CA ILE A 631 -11.80 17.95 -12.22
C ILE A 631 -12.40 19.33 -11.99
N SER A 632 -11.56 20.36 -12.06
CA SER A 632 -12.00 21.74 -12.15
C SER A 632 -11.79 22.25 -13.58
N ARG A 633 -12.72 23.07 -14.05
CA ARG A 633 -12.68 23.69 -15.38
C ARG A 633 -12.71 25.20 -15.28
N THR A 634 -11.91 25.84 -16.14
CA THR A 634 -12.01 27.26 -16.49
C THR A 634 -12.33 27.38 -17.97
N THR A 635 -13.09 28.41 -18.36
CA THR A 635 -13.40 28.79 -19.75
C THR A 635 -13.04 30.26 -20.03
N ASP A 636 -12.42 30.92 -19.06
CA ASP A 636 -11.97 32.31 -19.09
C ASP A 636 -10.45 32.43 -18.89
N ALA A 637 -9.72 31.41 -19.36
CA ALA A 637 -8.27 31.31 -19.35
C ALA A 637 -7.65 31.35 -17.95
N GLY A 638 -8.33 30.76 -16.97
CA GLY A 638 -7.87 30.63 -15.59
C GLY A 638 -8.25 31.79 -14.67
N ALA A 639 -9.09 32.73 -15.12
CA ALA A 639 -9.58 33.81 -14.26
C ALA A 639 -10.59 33.31 -13.21
N SER A 640 -11.41 32.32 -13.56
CA SER A 640 -12.30 31.62 -12.64
C SER A 640 -12.32 30.12 -12.90
N TRP A 641 -12.45 29.35 -11.82
CA TRP A 641 -12.44 27.89 -11.83
C TRP A 641 -13.70 27.36 -11.17
N HIS A 642 -14.29 26.34 -11.78
CA HIS A 642 -15.53 25.72 -11.32
C HIS A 642 -15.34 24.21 -11.24
N SER A 643 -16.00 23.57 -10.26
CA SER A 643 -16.07 22.10 -10.22
C SER A 643 -16.73 21.57 -11.51
N PHE A 644 -16.14 20.54 -12.10
CA PHE A 644 -16.55 19.99 -13.39
C PHE A 644 -16.51 18.46 -13.40
N VAL A 645 -17.37 17.88 -12.56
CA VAL A 645 -17.43 16.43 -12.28
C VAL A 645 -18.76 15.80 -12.72
N ASN A 646 -19.57 16.52 -13.52
CA ASN A 646 -20.88 16.00 -13.92
C ASN A 646 -20.74 14.70 -14.71
N GLY A 647 -21.42 13.64 -14.27
CA GLY A 647 -21.34 12.30 -14.85
C GLY A 647 -20.17 11.44 -14.35
N MET A 648 -19.26 11.99 -13.53
CA MET A 648 -18.26 11.22 -12.80
C MET A 648 -18.84 10.67 -11.50
N THR A 649 -18.62 9.37 -11.25
CA THR A 649 -19.15 8.65 -10.08
C THR A 649 -18.01 8.07 -9.24
N GLY A 650 -18.31 7.79 -7.96
CA GLY A 650 -17.42 7.10 -7.02
C GLY A 650 -16.33 7.97 -6.39
N PRO A 651 -16.67 9.07 -5.70
CA PRO A 651 -15.68 9.82 -4.94
C PRO A 651 -15.10 8.92 -3.84
N LYS A 652 -13.91 9.27 -3.35
CA LYS A 652 -13.38 8.63 -2.15
C LYS A 652 -14.17 9.14 -0.95
N ILE A 653 -15.09 8.31 -0.48
CA ILE A 653 -15.92 8.60 0.69
C ILE A 653 -15.21 8.07 1.93
N HIS A 654 -15.20 8.90 2.96
CA HIS A 654 -14.50 8.62 4.21
C HIS A 654 -15.45 8.34 5.36
N ASP A 655 -16.61 9.01 5.37
CA ASP A 655 -17.61 8.92 6.41
C ASP A 655 -18.98 9.33 5.83
N LEU A 656 -20.04 8.66 6.28
CA LEU A 656 -21.44 8.95 5.94
C LEU A 656 -22.22 8.88 7.23
N ILE A 657 -22.94 9.97 7.54
CA ILE A 657 -23.80 10.09 8.71
C ILE A 657 -25.19 10.57 8.28
N ALA A 658 -26.20 10.21 9.06
CA ALA A 658 -27.58 10.67 8.89
C ALA A 658 -28.04 11.42 10.14
N LEU A 659 -28.63 12.60 9.97
CA LEU A 659 -29.20 13.38 11.06
C LEU A 659 -30.36 14.23 10.56
N ASN A 660 -31.49 14.23 11.27
CA ASN A 660 -32.67 15.05 10.97
C ASN A 660 -33.09 14.96 9.49
N SER A 661 -33.25 13.74 8.96
CA SER A 661 -33.67 13.50 7.56
C SER A 661 -32.69 13.98 6.50
N ARG A 662 -31.48 14.36 6.88
CA ARG A 662 -30.38 14.79 5.99
C ARG A 662 -29.24 13.78 6.03
N LEU A 663 -28.58 13.61 4.90
CA LEU A 663 -27.34 12.86 4.80
C LEU A 663 -26.17 13.84 4.77
N TYR A 664 -25.11 13.55 5.51
CA TYR A 664 -23.85 14.28 5.41
C TYR A 664 -22.75 13.30 5.07
N MET A 665 -21.89 13.70 4.14
CA MET A 665 -20.83 12.84 3.64
C MET A 665 -19.52 13.62 3.56
N HIS A 666 -18.46 13.03 4.11
CA HIS A 666 -17.10 13.51 3.87
C HIS A 666 -16.59 12.89 2.57
N ILE A 667 -16.66 13.68 1.50
CA ILE A 667 -15.91 13.42 0.27
C ILE A 667 -14.57 14.11 0.45
N GLY A 668 -13.44 13.46 0.14
CA GLY A 668 -12.12 14.06 0.40
C GLY A 668 -12.12 15.57 0.11
N GLY A 669 -11.70 16.42 1.04
CA GLY A 669 -11.64 17.86 0.79
C GLY A 669 -12.93 18.68 0.87
N ASP A 670 -14.11 18.08 1.06
CA ASP A 670 -15.35 18.82 1.33
C ASP A 670 -16.30 18.04 2.22
N LEU A 671 -17.16 18.75 2.95
CA LEU A 671 -18.31 18.13 3.62
C LEU A 671 -19.53 18.46 2.77
N VAL A 672 -20.17 17.45 2.20
CA VAL A 672 -21.39 17.63 1.40
C VAL A 672 -22.61 17.13 2.17
N GLN A 673 -23.75 17.75 1.89
CA GLN A 673 -25.04 17.36 2.46
C GLN A 673 -26.06 17.07 1.35
N SER A 674 -27.03 16.24 1.67
CA SER A 674 -28.21 15.97 0.86
C SER A 674 -29.48 16.06 1.71
N THR A 675 -30.48 16.79 1.21
CA THR A 675 -31.79 16.97 1.85
C THR A 675 -32.90 16.15 1.19
N ASP A 676 -32.61 15.49 0.07
CA ASP A 676 -33.56 14.74 -0.75
C ASP A 676 -33.26 13.24 -0.78
N GLY A 677 -32.52 12.76 0.22
CA GLY A 677 -32.23 11.33 0.37
C GLY A 677 -31.15 10.81 -0.59
N GLY A 678 -30.23 11.67 -1.00
CA GLY A 678 -29.05 11.30 -1.78
C GLY A 678 -29.16 11.54 -3.28
N GLU A 679 -30.23 12.19 -3.75
CA GLU A 679 -30.47 12.52 -5.16
C GLU A 679 -29.63 13.74 -5.59
N THR A 680 -29.60 14.77 -4.75
CA THR A 680 -28.75 15.95 -4.93
C THR A 680 -27.85 16.19 -3.72
N TRP A 681 -26.66 16.72 -4.00
CA TRP A 681 -25.62 16.99 -3.00
C TRP A 681 -25.08 18.39 -3.20
N GLU A 682 -24.96 19.13 -2.11
CA GLU A 682 -24.37 20.47 -2.05
C GLU A 682 -23.32 20.56 -0.94
N SER A 683 -22.36 21.48 -1.05
CA SER A 683 -21.40 21.71 0.02
C SER A 683 -22.10 22.23 1.28
N ALA A 684 -21.83 21.61 2.42
CA ALA A 684 -22.29 22.09 3.72
C ALA A 684 -21.60 23.43 4.03
N HIS A 685 -22.37 24.52 4.10
CA HIS A 685 -21.83 25.86 4.21
C HIS A 685 -21.16 26.12 5.57
N PHE A 686 -19.88 26.49 5.53
CA PHE A 686 -19.17 27.14 6.63
C PHE A 686 -19.43 28.64 6.53
N ASN A 687 -19.73 29.30 7.64
CA ASN A 687 -19.89 30.74 7.64
C ASN A 687 -18.52 31.39 7.43
N ARG A 688 -18.22 31.78 6.18
CA ARG A 688 -16.89 32.24 5.74
C ARG A 688 -16.45 33.57 6.41
N HIS A 689 -17.39 34.29 7.04
CA HIS A 689 -17.17 35.61 7.63
C HIS A 689 -16.56 35.62 9.04
N GLU A 690 -16.54 34.49 9.76
CA GLU A 690 -15.84 34.37 11.06
C GLU A 690 -14.48 33.67 10.93
N GLN A 691 -14.01 33.47 9.69
CA GLN A 691 -12.70 32.88 9.43
C GLN A 691 -11.59 33.89 9.75
N THR A 692 -10.90 33.70 10.87
CA THR A 692 -9.53 34.20 11.00
C THR A 692 -8.72 33.67 9.82
N SER A 693 -7.86 34.49 9.22
CA SER A 693 -6.99 34.15 8.07
C SER A 693 -6.12 32.89 8.23
N GLU A 694 -6.11 32.28 9.42
CA GLU A 694 -5.37 31.06 9.76
C GLU A 694 -6.15 29.75 9.54
N LEU A 695 -7.49 29.77 9.48
CA LEU A 695 -8.30 28.58 9.14
C LEU A 695 -8.46 28.46 7.62
N ASN A 696 -7.32 28.43 6.94
CA ASN A 696 -7.26 28.31 5.49
C ASN A 696 -7.27 26.82 5.12
N THR A 697 -8.33 26.40 4.43
CA THR A 697 -8.47 25.22 3.55
C THR A 697 -8.07 23.83 4.06
N ASP A 698 -7.08 23.62 4.92
CA ASP A 698 -6.53 22.34 5.40
C ASP A 698 -7.48 21.48 6.28
N PHE A 699 -8.62 22.05 6.72
CA PHE A 699 -9.64 21.36 7.52
C PHE A 699 -10.17 20.08 6.83
N TYR A 700 -10.30 20.12 5.50
CA TYR A 700 -11.11 19.16 4.78
C TYR A 700 -10.42 17.85 4.35
N ALA A 701 -9.09 17.73 4.50
CA ALA A 701 -8.37 16.56 4.02
C ALA A 701 -8.50 15.32 4.94
N ASN A 702 -8.81 15.52 6.23
CA ASN A 702 -8.89 14.45 7.24
C ASN A 702 -9.96 14.79 8.29
N ILE A 703 -11.23 14.79 7.89
CA ILE A 703 -12.35 14.96 8.81
C ILE A 703 -12.78 13.59 9.33
N LYS A 704 -13.10 13.48 10.62
CA LYS A 704 -13.92 12.40 11.18
C LYS A 704 -15.23 12.97 11.67
N LEU A 705 -16.33 12.27 11.39
CA LEU A 705 -17.67 12.68 11.80
C LEU A 705 -18.17 11.79 12.94
N THR A 706 -18.99 12.35 13.82
CA THR A 706 -19.71 11.59 14.84
C THR A 706 -21.00 12.30 15.21
N ILE A 707 -21.98 11.57 15.73
CA ILE A 707 -23.27 12.11 16.16
C ILE A 707 -23.35 12.05 17.68
N ALA A 708 -23.74 13.15 18.31
CA ALA A 708 -24.07 13.19 19.73
C ALA A 708 -25.13 14.25 20.04
N ARG A 709 -26.13 13.91 20.88
CA ARG A 709 -27.20 14.82 21.34
C ARG A 709 -27.87 15.62 20.22
N ASN A 710 -28.30 14.91 19.17
CA ASN A 710 -29.00 15.47 18.00
C ASN A 710 -28.22 16.55 17.22
N ALA A 711 -26.89 16.50 17.28
CA ALA A 711 -26.00 17.28 16.44
C ALA A 711 -24.87 16.36 15.96
N PHE A 712 -24.31 16.65 14.78
CA PHE A 712 -23.08 16.02 14.36
C PHE A 712 -21.88 16.92 14.66
N TYR A 713 -20.74 16.28 14.89
CA TYR A 713 -19.47 16.92 15.15
C TYR A 713 -18.46 16.49 14.10
N ALA A 714 -17.63 17.42 13.68
CA ALA A 714 -16.54 17.21 12.74
C ALA A 714 -15.24 17.63 13.39
N ILE A 715 -14.22 16.77 13.34
CA ILE A 715 -12.88 17.09 13.83
C ILE A 715 -11.86 16.95 12.71
N SER A 716 -10.91 17.89 12.67
CA SER A 716 -9.68 17.78 11.88
C SER A 716 -8.48 18.07 12.78
N ILE A 717 -7.31 17.50 12.49
CA ILE A 717 -6.07 17.83 13.20
C ILE A 717 -5.02 18.33 12.22
N ARG A 718 -4.43 19.48 12.52
CA ARG A 718 -3.29 20.05 11.78
C ARG A 718 -2.16 20.33 12.75
N GLU A 719 -1.02 19.67 12.56
CA GLU A 719 0.19 19.91 13.37
C GLU A 719 -0.05 19.74 14.88
N GLY A 720 -0.89 18.77 15.26
CA GLY A 720 -1.29 18.57 16.66
C GLY A 720 -2.30 19.59 17.19
N LYS A 721 -2.79 20.53 16.37
CA LYS A 721 -3.88 21.44 16.71
C LYS A 721 -5.21 20.90 16.16
N PRO A 722 -6.09 20.37 17.01
CA PRO A 722 -7.43 19.98 16.60
C PRO A 722 -8.31 21.20 16.33
N SER A 723 -9.20 21.08 15.35
CA SER A 723 -10.31 22.00 15.11
C SER A 723 -11.59 21.18 15.11
N ILE A 724 -12.55 21.55 15.95
CA ILE A 724 -13.82 20.85 16.11
C ILE A 724 -14.95 21.80 15.73
N PHE A 725 -15.90 21.28 14.96
CA PHE A 725 -17.11 21.96 14.55
C PHE A 725 -18.32 21.15 14.98
N ARG A 726 -19.41 21.83 15.30
CA ARG A 726 -20.70 21.24 15.62
C ARG A 726 -21.75 21.75 14.63
N SER A 727 -22.67 20.89 14.21
CA SER A 727 -23.82 21.32 13.42
C SER A 727 -24.79 22.20 14.20
N SER A 728 -25.41 23.16 13.52
CA SER A 728 -26.56 23.90 14.04
C SER A 728 -27.72 22.93 14.33
N ALA A 729 -28.71 23.38 15.11
CA ALA A 729 -29.89 22.57 15.41
C ALA A 729 -30.69 22.18 14.14
N VAL A 730 -30.64 23.02 13.10
CA VAL A 730 -31.29 22.79 11.81
C VAL A 730 -30.37 22.00 10.85
N GLY A 731 -29.08 21.86 11.19
CA GLY A 731 -28.08 21.16 10.38
C GLY A 731 -27.55 21.95 9.17
N ASP A 732 -27.98 23.20 9.02
CA ASP A 732 -27.64 24.06 7.87
C ASP A 732 -26.28 24.76 7.99
N LYS A 733 -25.69 24.80 9.19
CA LYS A 733 -24.43 25.52 9.47
C LYS A 733 -23.53 24.71 10.37
N LEU A 734 -22.23 24.87 10.17
CA LEU A 734 -21.20 24.40 11.10
C LEU A 734 -20.71 25.54 11.98
N ILE A 735 -20.77 25.32 13.29
CA ILE A 735 -20.37 26.27 14.33
C ILE A 735 -19.02 25.81 14.91
N PRO A 736 -17.96 26.63 14.85
CA PRO A 736 -16.68 26.28 15.44
C PRO A 736 -16.77 26.20 16.97
N ILE A 737 -16.09 25.22 17.56
CA ILE A 737 -15.87 25.17 19.01
C ILE A 737 -14.55 25.89 19.31
N HIS A 738 -14.61 26.90 20.17
CA HIS A 738 -13.45 27.72 20.53
C HIS A 738 -12.73 27.18 21.76
N GLY A 739 -11.47 27.63 21.95
CA GLY A 739 -10.67 27.30 23.13
C GLY A 739 -10.12 25.87 23.15
N ILE A 740 -10.06 25.21 22.00
CA ILE A 740 -9.53 23.85 21.90
C ILE A 740 -8.00 23.90 22.02
N PRO A 741 -7.39 23.25 23.02
CA PRO A 741 -5.95 23.22 23.16
C PRO A 741 -5.31 22.32 22.10
N ALA A 742 -4.04 22.54 21.81
CA ALA A 742 -3.24 21.61 21.03
C ALA A 742 -3.04 20.31 21.83
N PHE A 743 -2.90 19.18 21.15
CA PHE A 743 -2.28 18.02 21.79
C PHE A 743 -0.88 18.43 22.21
N GLU A 744 -0.46 18.11 23.45
CA GLU A 744 0.92 18.29 23.86
C GLU A 744 1.83 17.56 22.87
N THR A 745 2.46 18.34 22.00
CA THR A 745 3.60 17.87 21.25
C THR A 745 4.71 17.72 22.27
N GLU A 746 5.31 16.54 22.41
CA GLU A 746 6.71 16.48 22.83
C GLU A 746 7.40 17.60 22.06
N ALA A 747 7.99 18.55 22.80
CA ALA A 747 8.85 19.54 22.22
C ALA A 747 9.95 18.75 21.52
N VAL A 748 9.77 18.50 20.21
CA VAL A 748 10.89 18.31 19.32
C VAL A 748 11.77 19.48 19.67
N LEU A 749 12.94 19.22 20.26
CA LEU A 749 13.91 20.27 20.53
C LEU A 749 13.91 21.15 19.28
N ASP A 750 13.43 22.38 19.41
CA ASP A 750 13.73 23.47 18.50
C ASP A 750 15.22 23.73 18.72
N ASN A 751 16.06 22.78 18.29
CA ASN A 751 17.44 23.06 17.98
C ASN A 751 17.34 24.05 16.83
N ASN A 752 17.50 25.32 17.19
CA ASN A 752 17.60 26.52 16.35
C ASN A 752 18.72 26.44 15.30
N THR A 753 19.14 25.23 14.90
CA THR A 753 20.18 24.95 13.92
C THR A 753 19.63 24.42 12.60
N ALA A 754 18.31 24.25 12.42
CA ALA A 754 17.73 23.97 11.12
C ALA A 754 17.50 25.29 10.34
N PRO A 755 18.30 25.59 9.30
CA PRO A 755 18.21 26.84 8.58
C PRO A 755 17.17 26.69 7.47
N SER A 756 15.91 26.93 7.83
CA SER A 756 14.83 27.50 7.01
C SER A 756 13.47 26.86 7.30
N TYR A 757 12.45 27.71 7.22
CA TYR A 757 11.01 27.44 7.24
C TYR A 757 10.57 26.23 6.37
N MET A 758 11.38 25.88 5.36
CA MET A 758 11.21 24.81 4.36
C MET A 758 11.16 23.41 4.96
N PHE A 759 12.10 23.08 5.87
CA PHE A 759 12.17 21.76 6.50
C PHE A 759 11.05 21.56 7.53
N ARG A 760 10.53 22.66 8.09
CA ARG A 760 9.36 22.63 8.99
C ARG A 760 8.10 22.22 8.23
N LEU A 761 7.93 22.57 6.95
CA LEU A 761 6.77 22.20 6.13
C LEU A 761 6.80 20.75 5.60
N LEU A 762 7.98 20.25 5.21
CA LEU A 762 8.14 18.88 4.71
C LEU A 762 8.20 17.82 5.83
N ARG A 763 8.64 18.22 7.04
CA ARG A 763 8.68 17.38 8.25
C ARG A 763 7.36 17.34 9.02
N LYS A 764 6.37 18.18 8.64
CA LYS A 764 5.02 18.17 9.23
C LYS A 764 4.30 16.88 8.84
N LYS A 765 4.54 15.83 9.64
CA LYS A 765 3.81 14.57 9.62
C LYS A 765 2.32 14.91 9.66
N ARG A 766 1.59 14.65 8.57
CA ARG A 766 0.12 14.57 8.60
C ARG A 766 -0.24 13.37 9.47
N THR A 767 -0.37 13.59 10.76
CA THR A 767 -0.87 12.59 11.71
C THR A 767 -2.36 12.45 11.45
N LYS A 768 -2.76 11.32 10.87
CA LYS A 768 -4.17 10.97 10.65
C LYS A 768 -4.83 10.82 12.02
N ILE A 769 -6.01 11.43 12.18
CA ILE A 769 -6.86 11.18 13.35
C ILE A 769 -7.50 9.80 13.22
N GLY A 770 -7.46 9.01 14.31
CA GLY A 770 -8.07 7.68 14.38
C GLY A 770 -9.55 7.76 14.75
N ALA A 771 -9.94 7.11 15.84
CA ALA A 771 -11.28 7.22 16.40
C ALA A 771 -11.63 8.63 16.89
N PHE A 772 -12.90 9.02 16.75
CA PHE A 772 -13.46 10.26 17.32
C PHE A 772 -14.87 10.01 17.85
N ALA A 773 -15.15 10.43 19.08
CA ALA A 773 -16.46 10.29 19.71
C ALA A 773 -16.74 11.45 20.68
N VAL A 774 -18.02 11.73 20.92
CA VAL A 774 -18.46 12.76 21.86
C VAL A 774 -19.53 12.18 22.78
N GLY A 775 -19.34 12.30 24.10
CA GLY A 775 -20.31 11.83 25.08
C GLY A 775 -20.16 12.57 26.41
N GLY A 776 -21.26 12.81 27.12
CA GLY A 776 -21.23 13.57 28.37
C GLY A 776 -20.77 15.03 28.25
N GLY A 777 -20.57 15.56 27.04
CA GLY A 777 -19.92 16.85 26.79
C GLY A 777 -18.39 16.78 26.75
N ILE A 778 -17.82 15.58 26.75
CA ILE A 778 -16.39 15.29 26.62
C ILE A 778 -16.12 14.82 25.19
N PHE A 779 -15.03 15.32 24.61
CA PHE A 779 -14.54 14.96 23.29
C PHE A 779 -13.42 13.92 23.44
N TYR A 780 -13.52 12.82 22.71
CA TYR A 780 -12.53 11.76 22.66
C TYR A 780 -11.92 11.69 21.27
N ALA A 781 -10.60 11.72 21.17
CA ALA A 781 -9.90 11.69 19.89
C ALA A 781 -8.65 10.81 19.99
N GLU A 782 -8.50 9.88 19.04
CA GLU A 782 -7.30 9.10 18.89
C GLU A 782 -6.27 9.88 18.06
N TYR A 783 -5.13 10.17 18.68
CA TYR A 783 -4.01 10.87 18.06
C TYR A 783 -2.72 10.12 18.33
N ARG A 784 -1.96 9.80 17.26
CA ARG A 784 -0.70 9.03 17.34
C ARG A 784 -0.85 7.73 18.16
N LYS A 785 -1.92 6.95 17.90
CA LYS A 785 -2.19 5.66 18.54
C LYS A 785 -2.53 5.72 20.03
N ARG A 786 -2.78 6.92 20.56
CA ARG A 786 -3.25 7.13 21.92
C ARG A 786 -4.61 7.79 21.92
N LEU A 787 -5.46 7.39 22.84
CA LEU A 787 -6.76 8.00 23.04
C LEU A 787 -6.63 9.16 24.03
N PHE A 788 -7.08 10.34 23.62
CA PHE A 788 -7.12 11.53 24.46
C PHE A 788 -8.56 11.94 24.69
N LYS A 789 -8.79 12.65 25.80
CA LYS A 789 -10.06 13.31 26.11
C LYS A 789 -9.89 14.78 26.43
N TRP A 790 -10.90 15.58 26.14
CA TRP A 790 -10.94 17.00 26.45
C TRP A 790 -12.37 17.46 26.68
N LYS A 791 -12.57 18.38 27.63
CA LYS A 791 -13.84 19.05 27.86
C LYS A 791 -13.68 20.56 27.64
N PRO A 792 -14.70 21.24 27.05
CA PRO A 792 -14.64 22.68 26.90
C PRO A 792 -14.38 23.39 28.23
N GLY A 793 -13.34 24.23 28.26
CA GLY A 793 -12.86 24.92 29.45
C GLY A 793 -11.58 24.33 30.05
N ASP A 794 -11.25 23.06 29.73
CA ASP A 794 -10.00 22.45 30.17
C ASP A 794 -8.81 23.01 29.38
N PRO A 795 -7.66 23.28 30.03
CA PRO A 795 -6.51 23.91 29.41
C PRO A 795 -5.73 22.99 28.45
N GLU A 796 -5.91 21.66 28.57
CA GLU A 796 -5.15 20.66 27.83
C GLU A 796 -5.96 19.39 27.55
N TRP A 797 -5.50 18.58 26.59
CA TRP A 797 -6.03 17.24 26.36
C TRP A 797 -5.41 16.26 27.37
N THR A 798 -6.24 15.46 28.02
CA THR A 798 -5.77 14.40 28.94
C THR A 798 -5.59 13.09 28.19
N ASP A 799 -4.39 12.49 28.26
CA ASP A 799 -4.13 11.12 27.78
C ASP A 799 -4.91 10.13 28.66
N THR A 800 -5.74 9.27 28.06
CA THR A 800 -6.52 8.27 28.82
C THR A 800 -5.68 7.05 29.19
N GLY A 801 -4.40 6.99 28.82
CA GLY A 801 -3.52 5.85 29.01
C GLY A 801 -3.81 4.67 28.07
N PHE A 802 -4.76 4.83 27.14
CA PHE A 802 -5.13 3.77 26.21
C PHE A 802 -4.32 3.89 24.92
N VAL A 803 -3.57 2.82 24.59
CA VAL A 803 -2.69 2.74 23.42
C VAL A 803 -3.01 1.50 22.58
N ASP A 804 -3.19 1.68 21.28
CA ASP A 804 -3.36 0.60 20.30
C ASP A 804 -2.41 0.81 19.10
N ILE A 805 -1.37 -0.02 19.03
CA ILE A 805 -0.25 0.17 18.09
C ILE A 805 -0.56 -0.44 16.72
N ASP A 806 -1.47 -1.41 16.67
CA ASP A 806 -1.66 -2.29 15.52
C ASP A 806 -2.78 -1.82 14.57
N SER A 807 -3.79 -1.07 15.06
CA SER A 807 -4.99 -0.67 14.30
C SER A 807 -5.53 0.72 14.71
N GLU A 808 -6.50 1.26 13.96
CA GLU A 808 -7.45 2.25 14.53
C GLU A 808 -8.35 1.51 15.53
N SER A 809 -8.52 2.06 16.73
CA SER A 809 -9.36 1.41 17.74
C SER A 809 -10.84 1.65 17.46
N THR A 810 -11.69 0.67 17.73
CA THR A 810 -13.14 0.91 17.77
C THR A 810 -13.47 1.62 19.07
N LEU A 811 -14.35 2.64 19.02
CA LEU A 811 -14.66 3.50 20.16
C LEU A 811 -16.15 3.80 20.19
N ALA A 812 -16.77 3.58 21.34
CA ALA A 812 -18.14 4.00 21.62
C ALA A 812 -18.21 4.71 22.97
N VAL A 813 -18.97 5.81 23.02
CA VAL A 813 -19.12 6.64 24.21
C VAL A 813 -20.59 6.94 24.44
N SER A 814 -21.06 6.76 25.68
CA SER A 814 -22.39 7.19 26.12
C SER A 814 -22.31 7.69 27.57
N GLY A 815 -22.59 8.98 27.78
CA GLY A 815 -22.41 9.61 29.10
C GLY A 815 -20.95 9.54 29.56
N GLU A 816 -20.73 8.92 30.72
CA GLU A 816 -19.39 8.67 31.29
C GLU A 816 -18.82 7.29 30.90
N THR A 817 -19.61 6.47 30.23
CA THR A 817 -19.22 5.11 29.84
C THR A 817 -18.51 5.13 28.49
N VAL A 818 -17.33 4.52 28.45
CA VAL A 818 -16.50 4.39 27.25
C VAL A 818 -16.14 2.92 27.03
N TYR A 819 -16.36 2.42 25.81
CA TYR A 819 -15.90 1.11 25.38
C TYR A 819 -14.93 1.25 24.22
N THR A 820 -13.90 0.39 24.22
CA THR A 820 -12.96 0.33 23.11
C THR A 820 -12.39 -1.07 22.92
N GLY A 821 -12.25 -1.47 21.65
CA GLY A 821 -11.70 -2.76 21.25
C GLY A 821 -10.33 -2.59 20.63
N LYS A 822 -9.37 -3.46 21.01
CA LYS A 822 -8.07 -3.56 20.36
C LYS A 822 -8.09 -4.63 19.26
N SER A 823 -7.23 -4.48 18.26
CA SER A 823 -7.10 -5.45 17.15
C SER A 823 -6.55 -6.84 17.55
N ASN A 824 -6.24 -7.05 18.82
CA ASN A 824 -5.87 -8.35 19.37
C ASN A 824 -7.05 -9.06 20.08
N GLY A 825 -8.28 -8.57 19.88
CA GLY A 825 -9.50 -9.17 20.42
C GLY A 825 -9.84 -8.77 21.86
N LYS A 826 -9.10 -7.82 22.45
CA LYS A 826 -9.36 -7.36 23.82
C LYS A 826 -10.36 -6.22 23.89
N LEU A 827 -11.34 -6.33 24.78
CA LEU A 827 -12.35 -5.32 25.05
C LEU A 827 -12.09 -4.61 26.38
N PHE A 828 -12.05 -3.28 26.34
CA PHE A 828 -11.87 -2.44 27.51
C PHE A 828 -13.11 -1.58 27.75
N GLN A 829 -13.43 -1.39 29.03
CA GLN A 829 -14.51 -0.54 29.50
C GLN A 829 -13.96 0.48 30.49
N SER A 830 -14.45 1.71 30.42
CA SER A 830 -14.32 2.73 31.44
C SER A 830 -15.71 3.22 31.82
N LEU A 831 -15.97 3.39 33.12
CA LEU A 831 -17.21 3.93 33.67
C LEU A 831 -17.03 5.36 34.21
N ASP A 832 -15.85 5.92 34.06
CA ASP A 832 -15.44 7.21 34.64
C ASP A 832 -14.81 8.12 33.58
N SER A 833 -15.41 8.12 32.39
CA SER A 833 -15.02 8.96 31.26
C SER A 833 -13.59 8.73 30.77
N GLY A 834 -13.08 7.50 30.83
CA GLY A 834 -11.75 7.12 30.38
C GLY A 834 -10.63 7.48 31.36
N ASN A 835 -10.92 7.64 32.67
CA ASN A 835 -9.86 7.79 33.67
C ASN A 835 -9.26 6.43 34.06
N ASN A 836 -10.11 5.41 34.21
CA ASN A 836 -9.70 4.05 34.53
C ASN A 836 -10.27 3.06 33.52
N TRP A 837 -9.45 2.07 33.14
CA TRP A 837 -9.82 1.03 32.18
C TRP A 837 -9.84 -0.35 32.82
N LYS A 838 -10.93 -1.08 32.60
CA LYS A 838 -11.09 -2.47 32.97
C LYS A 838 -11.05 -3.33 31.71
N ASP A 839 -10.16 -4.32 31.67
CA ASP A 839 -10.20 -5.38 30.66
C ASP A 839 -11.38 -6.30 30.99
N ILE A 840 -12.40 -6.29 30.13
CA ILE A 840 -13.62 -7.09 30.30
C ILE A 840 -13.69 -8.22 29.28
N THR A 841 -12.58 -8.56 28.62
CA THR A 841 -12.53 -9.59 27.56
C THR A 841 -13.03 -10.95 28.06
N SER A 842 -12.78 -11.28 29.33
CA SER A 842 -13.25 -12.54 29.95
C SER A 842 -14.77 -12.64 30.12
N THR A 843 -15.50 -11.53 30.00
CA THR A 843 -16.97 -11.52 30.06
C THR A 843 -17.61 -11.94 28.73
N LEU A 844 -16.84 -11.98 27.64
CA LEU A 844 -17.36 -12.31 26.33
C LEU A 844 -17.64 -13.82 26.23
N PRO A 845 -18.85 -14.23 25.79
CA PRO A 845 -19.25 -15.64 25.74
C PRO A 845 -18.61 -16.39 24.57
N ILE A 846 -18.01 -15.66 23.62
CA ILE A 846 -17.33 -16.20 22.45
C ILE A 846 -15.95 -15.54 22.32
N PRO A 847 -14.93 -16.28 21.83
CA PRO A 847 -13.65 -15.68 21.46
C PRO A 847 -13.85 -14.65 20.34
N VAL A 848 -13.19 -13.50 20.50
CA VAL A 848 -13.17 -12.42 19.51
C VAL A 848 -11.72 -12.20 19.11
N ALA A 849 -11.42 -12.25 17.81
CA ALA A 849 -10.10 -11.89 17.32
C ALA A 849 -10.06 -10.43 16.85
N ASP A 850 -11.19 -9.91 16.36
CA ASP A 850 -11.28 -8.55 15.82
C ASP A 850 -12.67 -7.92 16.05
N PHE A 851 -12.67 -6.64 16.39
CA PHE A 851 -13.89 -5.85 16.54
C PHE A 851 -14.11 -5.02 15.27
N LYS A 852 -15.22 -5.27 14.57
CA LYS A 852 -15.59 -4.57 13.34
C LYS A 852 -16.24 -3.22 13.63
N GLU A 853 -17.11 -3.19 14.65
CA GLU A 853 -17.76 -1.99 15.13
C GLU A 853 -18.21 -2.15 16.59
N ILE A 854 -18.15 -1.06 17.34
CA ILE A 854 -18.69 -0.93 18.69
C ILE A 854 -19.57 0.31 18.67
N THR A 855 -20.84 0.20 19.06
CA THR A 855 -21.77 1.34 19.06
C THR A 855 -22.83 1.22 20.15
N PHE A 856 -23.43 2.34 20.52
CA PHE A 856 -24.59 2.38 21.39
C PHE A 856 -25.87 2.51 20.57
N ALA A 857 -26.83 1.64 20.86
CA ALA A 857 -28.21 1.79 20.43
C ALA A 857 -29.07 2.05 21.68
N GLY A 858 -29.40 3.33 21.92
CA GLY A 858 -29.97 3.78 23.18
C GLY A 858 -29.03 3.49 24.36
N SER A 859 -29.50 2.73 25.35
CA SER A 859 -28.70 2.28 26.50
C SER A 859 -27.93 0.97 26.27
N THR A 860 -28.08 0.34 25.10
CA THR A 860 -27.53 -0.99 24.83
C THR A 860 -26.23 -0.87 24.03
N ILE A 861 -25.16 -1.50 24.51
CA ILE A 861 -23.89 -1.60 23.79
C ILE A 861 -23.96 -2.79 22.81
N CYS A 862 -23.60 -2.54 21.56
CA CYS A 862 -23.59 -3.51 20.47
C CYS A 862 -22.15 -3.71 19.98
N LEU A 863 -21.71 -4.96 19.89
CA LEU A 863 -20.40 -5.34 19.36
C LEU A 863 -20.60 -6.19 18.09
N ALA A 864 -20.02 -5.74 16.98
CA ALA A 864 -19.84 -6.54 15.78
C ALA A 864 -18.43 -7.12 15.78
N THR A 865 -18.32 -8.44 15.66
CA THR A 865 -17.04 -9.16 15.72
C THR A 865 -16.81 -10.01 14.49
N ASP A 866 -15.65 -10.68 14.42
CA ASP A 866 -15.36 -11.71 13.42
C ASP A 866 -16.15 -13.01 13.61
N THR A 867 -16.78 -13.20 14.76
CA THR A 867 -17.50 -14.43 15.16
C THR A 867 -19.00 -14.26 15.37
N GLY A 868 -19.51 -13.03 15.45
CA GLY A 868 -20.94 -12.75 15.56
C GLY A 868 -21.25 -11.37 16.12
N VAL A 869 -22.48 -11.19 16.61
CA VAL A 869 -22.91 -9.96 17.28
C VAL A 869 -23.19 -10.23 18.76
N LEU A 870 -22.69 -9.34 19.61
CA LEU A 870 -22.90 -9.37 21.06
C LEU A 870 -23.59 -8.08 21.50
N MET A 871 -24.59 -8.21 22.38
CA MET A 871 -25.29 -7.07 22.96
C MET A 871 -25.28 -7.15 24.49
N SER A 872 -25.18 -6.00 25.14
CA SER A 872 -25.28 -5.91 26.60
C SER A 872 -25.84 -4.55 27.02
N GLN A 873 -26.46 -4.49 28.21
CA GLN A 873 -26.83 -3.23 28.85
C GLN A 873 -25.76 -2.73 29.82
N THR A 874 -24.96 -3.63 30.38
CA THR A 874 -24.00 -3.31 31.46
C THR A 874 -22.54 -3.60 31.06
N GLY A 875 -22.33 -4.40 30.02
CA GLY A 875 -21.02 -4.95 29.65
C GLY A 875 -20.55 -6.12 30.52
N GLU A 876 -21.38 -6.59 31.46
CA GLU A 876 -21.07 -7.75 32.31
C GLU A 876 -21.69 -9.04 31.78
N HIS A 877 -22.91 -8.94 31.26
CA HIS A 877 -23.66 -10.06 30.69
C HIS A 877 -23.91 -9.78 29.22
N TRP A 878 -23.38 -10.63 28.35
CA TRP A 878 -23.47 -10.47 26.91
C TRP A 878 -24.40 -11.52 26.31
N GLN A 879 -25.35 -11.05 25.52
CA GLN A 879 -26.22 -11.89 24.71
C GLN A 879 -25.62 -12.05 23.31
N VAL A 880 -25.44 -13.29 22.86
CA VAL A 880 -25.10 -13.58 21.46
C VAL A 880 -26.38 -13.47 20.63
N ILE A 881 -26.36 -12.59 19.65
CA ILE A 881 -27.49 -12.41 18.73
C ILE A 881 -27.36 -13.40 17.59
N THR A 882 -28.43 -14.13 17.35
CA THR A 882 -28.51 -15.20 16.35
C THR A 882 -29.64 -14.95 15.38
N ASP A 883 -29.65 -15.68 14.28
CA ASP A 883 -30.78 -15.71 13.37
C ASP A 883 -31.93 -16.60 13.91
N LYS A 884 -32.99 -16.78 13.10
CA LYS A 884 -34.10 -17.67 13.44
C LYS A 884 -33.67 -19.13 13.62
N THR A 885 -32.58 -19.55 12.98
CA THR A 885 -32.03 -20.92 13.07
C THR A 885 -31.12 -21.14 14.28
N GLY A 886 -30.75 -20.07 15.00
CA GLY A 886 -29.87 -20.11 16.16
C GLY A 886 -28.38 -19.97 15.81
N MET A 887 -28.05 -19.61 14.57
CA MET A 887 -26.68 -19.38 14.11
C MET A 887 -26.28 -17.92 14.33
N PRO A 888 -25.07 -17.65 14.88
CA PRO A 888 -24.52 -16.30 14.94
C PRO A 888 -24.29 -15.74 13.53
N ILE A 889 -24.76 -14.51 13.30
CA ILE A 889 -24.50 -13.78 12.05
C ILE A 889 -23.37 -12.79 12.28
N VAL A 890 -22.44 -12.75 11.33
CA VAL A 890 -21.36 -11.79 11.30
C VAL A 890 -21.84 -10.50 10.63
N ILE A 891 -21.98 -9.44 11.43
CA ILE A 891 -22.31 -8.09 10.97
C ILE A 891 -21.03 -7.27 10.87
N ASP A 892 -20.91 -6.46 9.82
CA ASP A 892 -19.78 -5.55 9.62
C ASP A 892 -20.09 -4.15 10.16
N LYS A 893 -21.33 -3.68 9.97
CA LYS A 893 -21.78 -2.34 10.36
C LYS A 893 -23.21 -2.33 10.91
N PHE A 894 -23.48 -1.44 11.85
CA PHE A 894 -24.78 -1.16 12.43
C PHE A 894 -25.33 0.18 11.97
N ALA A 895 -26.65 0.25 11.84
CA ALA A 895 -27.42 1.48 11.79
C ALA A 895 -28.56 1.36 12.80
N ALA A 896 -28.95 2.45 13.45
CA ALA A 896 -30.08 2.44 14.36
C ALA A 896 -30.92 3.70 14.16
N ASP A 897 -32.24 3.53 14.22
CA ASP A 897 -33.16 4.61 14.54
C ASP A 897 -33.53 4.53 16.03
N ASP A 898 -34.38 5.45 16.52
CA ASP A 898 -34.73 5.52 17.94
C ASP A 898 -35.38 4.23 18.51
N THR A 899 -35.77 3.28 17.67
CA THR A 899 -36.53 2.08 18.06
C THR A 899 -35.95 0.76 17.57
N THR A 900 -35.14 0.76 16.51
CA THR A 900 -34.77 -0.44 15.76
C THR A 900 -33.29 -0.44 15.40
N ILE A 901 -32.65 -1.61 15.54
CA ILE A 901 -31.26 -1.83 15.14
C ILE A 901 -31.22 -2.64 13.86
N TYR A 902 -30.40 -2.17 12.92
CA TYR A 902 -30.13 -2.80 11.64
C TYR A 902 -28.65 -3.19 11.60
N GLY A 903 -28.37 -4.33 11.00
CA GLY A 903 -27.02 -4.82 10.77
C GLY A 903 -26.82 -5.16 9.31
N ILE A 904 -25.64 -4.89 8.78
CA ILE A 904 -25.24 -5.34 7.45
C ILE A 904 -23.88 -6.02 7.51
N GLY A 905 -23.75 -7.16 6.84
CA GLY A 905 -22.50 -7.93 6.74
C GLY A 905 -22.48 -8.77 5.47
N GLY A 906 -21.39 -9.49 5.22
CA GLY A 906 -21.23 -10.25 3.96
C GLY A 906 -22.33 -11.27 3.61
N SER A 907 -23.17 -11.68 4.56
CA SER A 907 -24.28 -12.61 4.37
C SER A 907 -25.64 -11.96 4.11
N GLY A 908 -25.75 -10.64 4.23
CA GLY A 908 -27.02 -9.91 4.04
C GLY A 908 -27.16 -8.66 4.89
N ALA A 909 -28.29 -7.98 4.71
CA ALA A 909 -28.80 -6.94 5.60
C ALA A 909 -29.91 -7.51 6.47
N TYR A 910 -29.90 -7.14 7.75
CA TYR A 910 -30.73 -7.71 8.79
C TYR A 910 -31.34 -6.62 9.67
N ARG A 911 -32.52 -6.89 10.21
CA ARG A 911 -33.17 -6.13 11.27
C ARG A 911 -33.18 -6.96 12.55
N LEU A 912 -32.85 -6.33 13.68
CA LEU A 912 -33.01 -6.96 14.97
C LEU A 912 -34.48 -6.91 15.40
N ASP A 913 -35.07 -8.06 15.67
CA ASP A 913 -36.40 -8.16 16.26
C ASP A 913 -36.32 -7.87 17.76
N ALA A 914 -37.03 -6.83 18.20
CA ALA A 914 -37.03 -6.37 19.59
C ALA A 914 -37.67 -7.37 20.57
N HIS A 915 -38.52 -8.30 20.11
CA HIS A 915 -39.24 -9.23 20.98
C HIS A 915 -38.43 -10.48 21.32
N ASN A 916 -37.66 -10.99 20.37
CA ASN A 916 -36.92 -12.25 20.53
C ASN A 916 -35.39 -12.07 20.45
N SER A 917 -34.90 -10.84 20.22
CA SER A 917 -33.49 -10.52 20.06
C SER A 917 -32.80 -11.37 18.99
N LYS A 918 -33.47 -11.61 17.87
CA LYS A 918 -32.93 -12.34 16.72
C LYS A 918 -32.90 -11.49 15.46
N TRP A 919 -31.97 -11.81 14.57
CA TRP A 919 -31.89 -11.19 13.25
C TRP A 919 -33.00 -11.72 12.33
N GLU A 920 -33.77 -10.80 11.76
CA GLU A 920 -34.62 -11.03 10.60
C GLU A 920 -33.89 -10.56 9.35
N LEU A 921 -33.79 -11.43 8.34
CA LEU A 921 -33.21 -11.08 7.05
C LEU A 921 -34.10 -10.06 6.33
N LEU A 922 -33.53 -8.92 5.97
CA LEU A 922 -34.16 -7.91 5.11
C LEU A 922 -33.80 -8.17 3.65
N SER A 923 -32.51 -8.34 3.37
CA SER A 923 -31.98 -8.64 2.03
C SER A 923 -30.85 -9.65 2.14
N SER A 924 -30.92 -10.73 1.35
CA SER A 924 -29.82 -11.69 1.18
C SER A 924 -28.66 -11.13 0.33
N GLU A 925 -28.90 -10.03 -0.37
CA GLU A 925 -27.91 -9.40 -1.25
C GLU A 925 -27.27 -8.18 -0.59
N VAL A 926 -25.98 -8.00 -0.84
CA VAL A 926 -25.17 -6.87 -0.39
C VAL A 926 -24.38 -6.32 -1.57
N PRO A 927 -24.50 -5.02 -1.91
CA PRO A 927 -23.98 -4.46 -3.17
C PRO A 927 -22.47 -4.68 -3.36
N SER A 928 -21.66 -4.52 -2.29
CA SER A 928 -20.26 -4.96 -2.21
C SER A 928 -19.68 -4.68 -0.80
N ARG A 929 -18.36 -4.50 -0.66
CA ARG A 929 -17.70 -4.24 0.62
C ARG A 929 -18.15 -2.90 1.22
N ILE A 930 -18.86 -3.00 2.34
CA ILE A 930 -19.43 -1.88 3.10
C ILE A 930 -18.32 -1.03 3.74
N GLN A 931 -18.47 0.29 3.64
CA GLN A 931 -17.64 1.28 4.32
C GLN A 931 -18.43 2.01 5.41
N SER A 932 -19.66 2.43 5.12
CA SER A 932 -20.58 3.04 6.07
C SER A 932 -22.01 2.51 5.87
N PHE A 933 -22.80 2.56 6.92
CA PHE A 933 -24.20 2.11 6.94
C PHE A 933 -25.02 3.03 7.86
N VAL A 934 -26.05 3.65 7.33
CA VAL A 934 -26.89 4.62 8.07
C VAL A 934 -28.36 4.47 7.71
N ILE A 935 -29.25 4.95 8.58
CA ILE A 935 -30.68 5.02 8.33
C ILE A 935 -31.15 6.49 8.28
N SER A 936 -31.99 6.83 7.31
CA SER A 936 -32.62 8.15 7.20
C SER A 936 -33.93 8.04 6.41
N ASN A 937 -35.01 8.68 6.86
CA ASN A 937 -36.31 8.71 6.18
C ASN A 937 -36.81 7.32 5.73
N ASP A 938 -36.78 6.34 6.64
CA ASP A 938 -37.17 4.95 6.37
C ASP A 938 -36.39 4.28 5.23
N ARG A 939 -35.17 4.75 4.94
CA ARG A 939 -34.24 4.17 3.99
C ARG A 939 -32.95 3.80 4.68
N LEU A 940 -32.48 2.58 4.44
CA LEU A 940 -31.14 2.15 4.82
C LEU A 940 -30.19 2.48 3.68
N TYR A 941 -29.16 3.27 3.97
CA TYR A 941 -28.13 3.66 3.03
C TYR A 941 -26.85 2.89 3.33
N VAL A 942 -26.27 2.31 2.29
CA VAL A 942 -24.96 1.68 2.36
C VAL A 942 -24.00 2.39 1.43
N GLU A 943 -22.83 2.73 1.95
CA GLU A 943 -21.73 3.24 1.15
C GLU A 943 -20.74 2.12 0.87
N THR A 944 -20.40 1.96 -0.40
CA THR A 944 -19.50 0.92 -0.87
C THR A 944 -18.22 1.53 -1.43
N ARG A 945 -17.12 0.82 -1.20
CA ARG A 945 -15.78 1.32 -1.50
C ARG A 945 -15.50 1.67 -2.97
N HIS A 946 -16.29 1.08 -3.87
CA HIS A 946 -16.03 1.12 -5.32
C HIS A 946 -17.28 1.38 -6.17
N GLN A 947 -18.48 1.11 -5.67
CA GLN A 947 -19.71 1.21 -6.46
C GLN A 947 -20.61 2.37 -6.00
N GLY A 948 -20.12 3.20 -5.08
CA GLY A 948 -20.85 4.36 -4.57
C GLY A 948 -21.88 3.97 -3.51
N MET A 949 -22.96 4.76 -3.43
CA MET A 949 -23.99 4.64 -2.40
C MET A 949 -25.23 3.93 -2.94
N PHE A 950 -25.76 2.98 -2.18
CA PHE A 950 -27.00 2.27 -2.46
C PHE A 950 -27.98 2.47 -1.31
N HIS A 951 -29.26 2.29 -1.58
CA HIS A 951 -30.29 2.33 -0.54
C HIS A 951 -31.38 1.29 -0.76
N ILE A 952 -32.01 0.87 0.34
CA ILE A 952 -33.23 0.08 0.34
C ILE A 952 -34.31 0.86 1.10
N SER A 953 -35.51 0.95 0.52
CA SER A 953 -36.66 1.58 1.17
C SER A 953 -37.40 0.55 2.03
N LEU A 954 -37.67 0.89 3.29
CA LEU A 954 -38.46 0.06 4.18
C LEU A 954 -39.97 0.24 3.87
N THR A 955 -40.66 -0.85 3.54
CA THR A 955 -42.09 -0.90 3.18
C THR A 955 -43.03 -0.69 4.38
N GLU A 956 -44.31 -0.35 4.16
CA GLU A 956 -45.30 -0.19 5.24
C GLU A 956 -45.46 -1.44 6.14
N THR A 957 -45.29 -2.65 5.61
CA THR A 957 -45.24 -3.90 6.39
C THR A 957 -44.01 -3.98 7.29
N GLU A 958 -42.87 -3.46 6.84
CA GLU A 958 -41.64 -3.37 7.62
C GLU A 958 -41.73 -2.25 8.66
N LYS A 959 -42.47 -1.17 8.36
CA LYS A 959 -42.81 -0.08 9.29
C LYS A 959 -43.86 -0.49 10.33
N ALA A 960 -44.87 -1.27 9.95
CA ALA A 960 -45.91 -1.76 10.86
C ALA A 960 -45.30 -2.66 11.95
N LYS A 961 -44.30 -3.48 11.60
CA LYS A 961 -43.51 -4.23 12.59
C LYS A 961 -42.70 -3.32 13.53
N ALA A 962 -42.34 -2.11 13.11
CA ALA A 962 -41.61 -1.12 13.93
C ALA A 962 -42.53 -0.22 14.76
N HIS A 963 -43.80 -0.01 14.37
CA HIS A 963 -44.75 0.86 15.05
C HIS A 963 -45.72 0.15 16.00
N PHE A 964 -45.97 -1.15 15.84
CA PHE A 964 -46.83 -1.90 16.78
C PHE A 964 -46.24 -2.04 18.21
N THR A 965 -45.04 -1.51 18.46
CA THR A 965 -44.29 -1.62 19.72
C THR A 965 -44.45 -0.43 20.68
N SER A 966 -45.20 0.64 20.33
CA SER A 966 -45.43 1.77 21.26
C SER A 966 -46.76 1.72 22.05
N ILE A 967 -47.65 0.77 21.74
CA ILE A 967 -49.01 0.76 22.31
C ILE A 967 -49.17 -0.17 23.52
N ASP A 968 -48.30 -1.17 23.73
CA ASP A 968 -48.43 -2.13 24.85
C ASP A 968 -47.45 -1.86 26.00
N THR A 969 -47.41 -0.62 26.49
CA THR A 969 -47.02 -0.34 27.88
C THR A 969 -48.05 0.58 28.53
N LYS A 970 -49.10 -0.03 29.08
CA LYS A 970 -49.97 0.55 30.09
C LYS A 970 -50.26 -0.45 31.18
#